data_AF-A0A8H6T682-F1
#
_entry.id   AF-A0A8H6T682-F1
#
_cell.length_a   1.000
_cell.length_b   1.000
_cell.length_c   1.000
_cell.angle_alpha   90.00
_cell.angle_beta   90.00
_cell.angle_gamma   90.00
#
_symmetry.space_group_name_H-M   'P 1'
#
loop_
_entity.id
_entity.type
_entity.pdbx_description
1 polymer ?
#
loop_
_entity_poly.entity_id
_entity_poly.type
_entity_poly.pdbx_seq_one_letter_code
_entity_poly.pdbx_strand_id
1 'polypeptide(L)'
;MGMEMEIDPADEDLGFVSPFEVDSDDEEDPDADDDDNDVPIPGPDPPAAAARPADARYVQNPHIVKFGGQAGALSEKLGLSYRTSRELNQIIDDILPSGRPSFERHEIKIGGQVEDFFCRPLIPCVRALFGDPEYAADLIFAPERHYTDADATNRIYCDVHTGKWWWATQKILESEKPGATILPLIISTDKAQTTTFRNKSCYPMYATIANIPEDIRCKPSRGAMRRRGAAALANLYHACMRKILDPIAGIGRDGIEMATGFGDVHRCHILYAIFAGDYPEQCLVTGVKTGQCPCCPAPPDELGDLAAVYDPRDLTAVLKALSKADGDVTEFTAACKDAGIKPLFKPFWEHLPFANVFLSMTPDILHQLLQGVVKHVVNWVKEAYGPLELDARCRRLPPNHNVRLFLKGISTLSRISGTEHSQISAILLGLVVDLPLPGGHSPTRLVRAVRAILDFLYLSQFPIHSSDTLIQLRDALERFHANKSIFVTLGIREHFNFPKLHNISHEVMYIKLFGALSNYNTSYTERLHIDLAKDAYRSTNRKDEYFQMTLWLERKEKILRHDKYIHWRRFGRVLTASAPVHRPRIQMTKTPSANGVHLDDLGSLYGAPLFREAFTTYVASFNNPQLTRRRVEEEASQIILPFRSLSVFHKIKFWNADVFGREARPDAHDVVHVKPAYKDRRGRPVGGRFDTALINDGTGGHFGLRGYHVGQVRLVFTLPDRVLDTLFPTQKPPKHLAYVEFFSKIPNQPESNHGMYKINRPAEPVARIIPVSNIRRSIHLFPSFGRVAPRHWTSGNVLQECKKFYISPWSDRYAYVTVT
;
A
#
# COMPACT_ATOMS: atom_id res chain seq x y z
N MET A 1 -42.29 -5.22 -7.16
CA MET A 1 -42.88 -5.06 -5.82
C MET A 1 -42.30 -3.76 -5.28
N GLY A 2 -43.15 -2.74 -5.14
CA GLY A 2 -42.70 -1.38 -4.83
C GLY A 2 -42.18 -1.27 -3.41
N MET A 3 -41.05 -0.61 -3.23
CA MET A 3 -40.55 -0.15 -1.95
C MET A 3 -40.38 1.36 -2.07
N GLU A 4 -41.15 2.08 -1.25
CA GLU A 4 -41.12 3.55 -1.17
C GLU A 4 -39.72 4.01 -0.76
N MET A 5 -39.20 5.00 -1.50
CA MET A 5 -37.98 5.73 -1.16
C MET A 5 -38.32 6.80 -0.12
N GLU A 6 -37.99 6.54 1.15
CA GLU A 6 -37.88 7.62 2.13
C GLU A 6 -36.59 8.42 1.90
N ILE A 7 -36.75 9.74 1.86
CA ILE A 7 -35.70 10.74 1.68
C ILE A 7 -35.21 11.17 3.07
N ASP A 8 -33.91 11.05 3.34
CA ASP A 8 -33.26 11.67 4.48
C ASP A 8 -32.89 13.14 4.12
N PRO A 9 -33.37 14.16 4.86
CA PRO A 9 -33.17 15.57 4.53
C PRO A 9 -31.76 16.13 4.78
N ALA A 10 -30.77 15.32 5.15
CA ALA A 10 -29.40 15.77 5.45
C ALA A 10 -28.40 15.76 4.27
N ASP A 11 -28.86 15.55 3.02
CA ASP A 11 -27.99 15.23 1.86
C ASP A 11 -28.10 16.24 0.67
N GLU A 12 -28.58 17.47 0.90
CA GLU A 12 -28.50 18.56 -0.09
C GLU A 12 -27.18 19.33 0.05
N ASP A 13 -26.19 18.96 -0.77
CA ASP A 13 -25.24 19.87 -1.44
C ASP A 13 -24.11 19.04 -2.10
N LEU A 14 -24.37 18.55 -3.31
CA LEU A 14 -23.31 18.24 -4.27
C LEU A 14 -23.53 19.20 -5.44
N GLY A 15 -22.75 20.28 -5.45
CA GLY A 15 -22.85 21.40 -6.41
C GLY A 15 -22.65 20.99 -7.87
N PHE A 16 -23.67 20.37 -8.45
CA PHE A 16 -23.87 20.28 -9.89
C PHE A 16 -24.86 21.37 -10.30
N VAL A 17 -24.34 22.58 -10.55
CA VAL A 17 -25.14 23.69 -11.08
C VAL A 17 -25.12 23.62 -12.61
N SER A 18 -26.32 23.65 -13.20
CA SER A 18 -26.55 23.81 -14.64
C SER A 18 -26.38 25.29 -15.03
N PRO A 19 -25.61 25.65 -16.08
CA PRO A 19 -25.27 27.05 -16.34
C PRO A 19 -26.29 27.72 -17.28
N PHE A 20 -27.11 28.64 -16.76
CA PHE A 20 -27.71 29.71 -17.57
C PHE A 20 -27.85 31.00 -16.76
N GLU A 21 -27.50 32.09 -17.44
CA GLU A 21 -27.72 33.52 -17.16
C GLU A 21 -26.68 34.32 -16.34
N VAL A 22 -26.49 35.55 -16.83
CA VAL A 22 -25.37 36.49 -16.74
C VAL A 22 -25.91 37.83 -16.22
N ASP A 23 -25.09 38.62 -15.53
CA ASP A 23 -24.93 40.10 -15.61
C ASP A 23 -23.98 40.54 -14.47
N SER A 24 -22.76 41.03 -14.76
CA SER A 24 -22.32 42.40 -15.09
C SER A 24 -22.35 43.35 -13.90
N ASP A 25 -21.17 43.83 -13.47
CA ASP A 25 -20.86 45.27 -13.43
C ASP A 25 -19.39 45.49 -13.00
N ASP A 26 -18.82 46.52 -13.64
CA ASP A 26 -17.43 46.95 -13.71
C ASP A 26 -16.91 47.62 -12.43
N GLU A 27 -15.59 47.64 -12.24
CA GLU A 27 -14.83 48.87 -11.92
C GLU A 27 -13.31 48.66 -12.06
N GLU A 28 -12.68 49.63 -12.74
CA GLU A 28 -11.25 49.80 -13.05
C GLU A 28 -10.46 50.34 -11.84
N ASP A 29 -9.16 50.03 -11.72
CA ASP A 29 -8.03 51.02 -11.75
C ASP A 29 -6.66 50.32 -11.45
N PRO A 30 -5.48 50.95 -11.64
CA PRO A 30 -4.31 50.33 -12.23
C PRO A 30 -3.16 50.25 -11.21
N ASP A 31 -2.03 49.66 -11.61
CA ASP A 31 -0.69 50.26 -11.43
C ASP A 31 0.37 49.18 -11.67
N ALA A 32 1.12 49.41 -12.74
CA ALA A 32 2.41 48.82 -12.98
C ALA A 32 3.45 49.59 -12.15
N ASP A 33 4.49 48.91 -11.68
CA ASP A 33 5.83 49.42 -11.92
C ASP A 33 6.91 48.33 -11.74
N ASP A 34 7.87 48.48 -12.64
CA ASP A 34 9.10 47.74 -12.91
C ASP A 34 10.01 47.48 -11.70
N ASP A 35 10.80 46.41 -11.80
CA ASP A 35 12.26 46.57 -11.71
C ASP A 35 13.00 45.32 -12.22
N ASP A 36 13.62 45.50 -13.39
CA ASP A 36 14.73 44.70 -13.91
C ASP A 36 15.96 44.85 -13.01
N ASN A 37 16.64 43.75 -12.71
CA ASN A 37 18.08 43.79 -12.44
C ASN A 37 18.73 42.44 -12.75
N ASP A 38 19.23 42.35 -13.98
CA ASP A 38 20.20 41.38 -14.46
C ASP A 38 21.59 41.65 -13.84
N VAL A 39 22.20 40.64 -13.22
CA VAL A 39 23.64 40.61 -12.96
C VAL A 39 24.20 39.24 -13.36
N PRO A 40 25.16 39.15 -14.30
CA PRO A 40 25.70 37.89 -14.81
C PRO A 40 26.84 37.37 -13.92
N ILE A 41 26.88 36.06 -13.68
CA ILE A 41 27.95 35.37 -12.94
C ILE A 41 28.59 34.30 -13.86
N PRO A 42 29.94 34.16 -13.87
CA PRO A 42 30.70 33.60 -14.98
C PRO A 42 30.74 32.07 -15.01
N GLY A 43 30.93 31.52 -16.21
CA GLY A 43 31.02 30.08 -16.47
C GLY A 43 32.32 29.46 -15.94
N PRO A 44 32.30 28.18 -15.52
CA PRO A 44 33.51 27.46 -15.15
C PRO A 44 34.15 26.73 -16.34
N ASP A 45 35.47 26.89 -16.45
CA ASP A 45 36.38 26.18 -17.36
C ASP A 45 36.40 24.64 -17.13
N PRO A 46 36.77 23.86 -18.16
CA PRO A 46 36.71 22.39 -18.13
C PRO A 46 37.96 21.78 -17.47
N PRO A 47 37.83 20.72 -16.65
CA PRO A 47 39.00 20.00 -16.16
C PRO A 47 39.46 18.91 -17.14
N ALA A 48 40.79 18.81 -17.21
CA ALA A 48 41.61 18.04 -18.12
C ALA A 48 41.45 16.51 -18.06
N ALA A 49 41.73 15.89 -19.20
CA ALA A 49 41.82 14.46 -19.40
C ALA A 49 43.01 13.83 -18.66
N ALA A 50 42.73 12.75 -17.91
CA ALA A 50 43.75 11.79 -17.48
C ALA A 50 43.21 10.37 -17.66
N ALA A 51 43.73 9.68 -18.68
CA ALA A 51 43.45 8.29 -18.98
C ALA A 51 44.29 7.36 -18.09
N ARG A 52 43.65 6.41 -17.39
CA ARG A 52 44.24 5.17 -16.84
C ARG A 52 43.17 4.06 -16.80
N PRO A 53 43.58 2.77 -16.82
CA PRO A 53 43.10 1.80 -17.79
C PRO A 53 41.83 1.03 -17.37
N ALA A 54 41.10 0.57 -18.38
CA ALA A 54 39.90 -0.25 -18.25
C ALA A 54 40.21 -1.62 -17.65
N ASP A 55 39.73 -1.85 -16.44
CA ASP A 55 39.71 -3.14 -15.76
C ASP A 55 38.58 -3.98 -16.38
N ALA A 56 38.95 -4.91 -17.26
CA ALA A 56 38.03 -5.80 -17.98
C ALA A 56 37.40 -6.81 -17.01
N ARG A 57 36.22 -6.49 -16.47
CA ARG A 57 35.31 -7.50 -15.88
C ARG A 57 34.06 -7.59 -16.72
N TYR A 58 34.06 -8.59 -17.60
CA TYR A 58 32.90 -9.09 -18.32
C TYR A 58 31.75 -9.36 -17.35
N VAL A 59 30.73 -8.49 -17.35
CA VAL A 59 29.42 -8.81 -16.80
C VAL A 59 28.72 -9.67 -17.87
N GLN A 60 28.69 -10.98 -17.64
CA GLN A 60 27.84 -11.89 -18.41
C GLN A 60 26.39 -11.44 -18.26
N ASN A 61 25.83 -10.99 -19.38
CA ASN A 61 24.42 -10.67 -19.56
C ASN A 61 23.69 -12.01 -19.77
N PRO A 62 22.86 -12.52 -18.85
CA PRO A 62 21.97 -13.62 -19.18
C PRO A 62 20.90 -13.04 -20.12
N HIS A 63 20.51 -13.80 -21.15
CA HIS A 63 19.50 -13.46 -22.18
C HIS A 63 19.98 -12.91 -23.53
N ILE A 64 21.15 -13.35 -24.00
CA ILE A 64 21.34 -13.58 -25.44
C ILE A 64 21.87 -14.99 -25.63
N VAL A 65 20.97 -15.95 -25.87
CA VAL A 65 21.38 -17.26 -26.37
C VAL A 65 21.70 -17.09 -27.85
N LYS A 66 22.98 -16.91 -28.18
CA LYS A 66 23.45 -17.10 -29.55
C LYS A 66 23.46 -18.60 -29.84
N PHE A 67 22.44 -19.09 -30.54
CA PHE A 67 22.49 -20.44 -31.11
C PHE A 67 23.46 -20.45 -32.28
N GLY A 68 24.72 -20.81 -32.02
CA GLY A 68 25.68 -21.15 -33.06
C GLY A 68 25.44 -22.57 -33.56
N GLY A 69 25.26 -22.73 -34.87
CA GLY A 69 25.64 -23.93 -35.64
C GLY A 69 24.76 -25.19 -35.58
N GLN A 70 23.83 -25.38 -34.63
CA GLN A 70 23.00 -26.62 -34.54
C GLN A 70 21.51 -26.40 -34.24
N ALA A 71 20.94 -25.25 -34.60
CA ALA A 71 19.53 -24.95 -34.30
C ALA A 71 18.52 -25.87 -35.02
N GLY A 72 18.84 -26.37 -36.23
CA GLY A 72 17.96 -27.22 -37.03
C GLY A 72 17.57 -28.53 -36.34
N ALA A 73 18.56 -29.28 -35.85
CA ALA A 73 18.34 -30.59 -35.22
C ALA A 73 17.61 -30.54 -33.88
N LEU A 74 17.71 -29.41 -33.14
CA LEU A 74 17.00 -29.23 -31.87
C LEU A 74 15.52 -28.86 -32.11
N SER A 75 15.24 -28.00 -33.08
CA SER A 75 13.86 -27.61 -33.43
C SER A 75 13.02 -28.80 -33.88
N GLU A 76 13.59 -29.71 -34.68
CA GLU A 76 12.93 -30.93 -35.15
C GLU A 76 12.74 -31.95 -34.03
N LYS A 77 13.73 -32.11 -33.14
CA LYS A 77 13.60 -32.99 -31.94
C LYS A 77 12.57 -32.49 -30.93
N LEU A 78 12.37 -31.18 -30.83
CA LEU A 78 11.39 -30.56 -29.94
C LEU A 78 10.01 -30.34 -30.60
N GLY A 79 9.88 -30.60 -31.91
CA GLY A 79 8.65 -30.37 -32.66
C GLY A 79 8.21 -28.89 -32.71
N LEU A 80 9.16 -27.96 -32.75
CA LEU A 80 8.86 -26.52 -32.76
C LEU A 80 8.43 -26.04 -34.16
N SER A 81 7.44 -25.15 -34.20
CA SER A 81 6.95 -24.53 -35.45
C SER A 81 7.84 -23.41 -36.01
N TYR A 82 8.98 -23.13 -35.37
CA TYR A 82 9.91 -22.06 -35.73
C TYR A 82 11.36 -22.47 -35.45
N ARG A 83 12.30 -21.90 -36.20
CA ARG A 83 13.75 -22.14 -36.11
C ARG A 83 14.53 -20.92 -35.62
N THR A 84 13.94 -19.73 -35.70
CA THR A 84 14.56 -18.47 -35.29
C THR A 84 13.63 -17.62 -34.42
N SER A 85 14.19 -16.72 -33.60
CA SER A 85 13.38 -15.75 -32.85
C SER A 85 12.58 -14.81 -33.75
N ARG A 86 13.02 -14.61 -35.01
CA ARG A 86 12.29 -13.84 -36.01
C ARG A 86 11.03 -14.57 -36.45
N GLU A 87 11.15 -15.86 -36.77
CA GLU A 87 9.99 -16.71 -37.12
C GLU A 87 9.00 -16.82 -35.95
N LEU A 88 9.48 -17.00 -34.71
CA LEU A 88 8.61 -16.98 -33.53
C LEU A 88 7.85 -15.66 -33.41
N ASN A 89 8.54 -14.52 -33.56
CA ASN A 89 7.89 -13.21 -33.51
C ASN A 89 6.86 -13.05 -34.64
N GLN A 90 7.16 -13.56 -35.84
CA GLN A 90 6.22 -13.54 -36.97
C GLN A 90 4.96 -14.37 -36.67
N ILE A 91 5.12 -15.56 -36.08
CA ILE A 91 3.99 -16.38 -35.60
C ILE A 91 3.16 -15.62 -34.57
N ILE A 92 3.80 -14.96 -33.61
CA ILE A 92 3.09 -14.16 -32.60
C ILE A 92 2.34 -13.00 -33.26
N ASP A 93 2.96 -12.33 -34.21
CA ASP A 93 2.37 -11.15 -34.86
C ASP A 93 1.19 -11.53 -35.76
N ASP A 94 1.33 -12.58 -36.56
CA ASP A 94 0.38 -12.94 -37.62
C ASP A 94 -0.71 -13.92 -37.17
N ILE A 95 -0.39 -14.86 -36.26
CA ILE A 95 -1.27 -15.99 -35.93
C ILE A 95 -2.01 -15.76 -34.61
N LEU A 96 -1.36 -15.15 -33.60
CA LEU A 96 -1.97 -15.00 -32.28
C LEU A 96 -2.95 -13.81 -32.25
N PRO A 97 -4.20 -14.02 -31.80
CA PRO A 97 -5.20 -12.95 -31.78
C PRO A 97 -4.86 -11.90 -30.73
N SER A 98 -4.96 -10.62 -31.11
CA SER A 98 -4.89 -9.53 -30.14
C SER A 98 -6.19 -9.47 -29.33
N GLY A 99 -6.08 -9.50 -27.99
CA GLY A 99 -7.22 -9.27 -27.09
C GLY A 99 -7.43 -7.82 -26.73
N ARG A 100 -6.60 -6.94 -27.29
CA ARG A 100 -6.50 -5.53 -26.97
C ARG A 100 -6.17 -4.77 -28.25
N PRO A 101 -6.60 -3.51 -28.36
CA PRO A 101 -6.23 -2.67 -29.50
C PRO A 101 -4.71 -2.48 -29.55
N SER A 102 -4.17 -2.40 -30.77
CA SER A 102 -2.77 -2.04 -31.01
C SER A 102 -2.51 -0.57 -30.68
N PHE A 103 -1.25 -0.24 -30.47
CA PHE A 103 -0.82 1.15 -30.28
C PHE A 103 -0.85 1.92 -31.59
N GLU A 104 -1.40 3.12 -31.54
CA GLU A 104 -1.41 4.10 -32.61
C GLU A 104 -0.39 5.20 -32.31
N ARG A 105 0.27 5.70 -33.36
CA ARG A 105 1.14 6.88 -33.27
C ARG A 105 0.31 8.10 -33.64
N HIS A 106 0.33 9.11 -32.78
CA HIS A 106 -0.28 10.40 -33.05
C HIS A 106 0.75 11.51 -32.93
N GLU A 107 0.55 12.56 -33.71
CA GLU A 107 1.39 13.75 -33.74
C GLU A 107 0.57 14.93 -33.22
N ILE A 108 1.11 15.68 -32.25
CA ILE A 108 0.50 16.93 -31.76
C ILE A 108 1.44 18.08 -32.05
N LYS A 109 0.88 19.17 -32.57
CA LYS A 109 1.58 20.42 -32.86
C LYS A 109 1.13 21.50 -31.90
N ILE A 110 2.04 22.03 -31.09
CA ILE A 110 1.77 23.19 -30.22
C ILE A 110 2.97 24.12 -30.27
N GLY A 111 2.74 25.41 -30.48
CA GLY A 111 3.80 26.43 -30.51
C GLY A 111 4.91 26.14 -31.54
N GLY A 112 4.56 25.55 -32.69
CA GLY A 112 5.51 25.15 -33.72
C GLY A 112 6.32 23.89 -33.43
N GLN A 113 6.18 23.29 -32.24
CA GLN A 113 6.83 22.02 -31.89
C GLN A 113 5.92 20.84 -32.20
N VAL A 114 6.50 19.82 -32.82
CA VAL A 114 5.84 18.57 -33.18
C VAL A 114 6.28 17.48 -32.21
N GLU A 115 5.35 16.91 -31.46
CA GLU A 115 5.63 15.83 -30.52
C GLU A 115 4.77 14.59 -30.83
N ASP A 116 5.44 13.45 -30.99
CA ASP A 116 4.79 12.15 -31.18
C ASP A 116 4.38 11.53 -29.84
N PHE A 117 3.19 10.95 -29.76
CA PHE A 117 2.81 10.08 -28.64
C PHE A 117 2.17 8.78 -29.12
N PHE A 118 2.26 7.73 -28.29
CA PHE A 118 1.79 6.39 -28.62
C PHE A 118 0.65 5.97 -27.70
N CYS A 119 -0.49 5.68 -28.27
CA CYS A 119 -1.71 5.57 -27.50
C CYS A 119 -2.57 4.45 -28.05
N ARG A 120 -3.31 3.76 -27.18
CA ARG A 120 -4.35 2.84 -27.63
C ARG A 120 -5.67 3.61 -27.65
N PRO A 121 -6.54 3.41 -28.65
CA PRO A 121 -7.89 3.95 -28.61
C PRO A 121 -8.58 3.54 -27.30
N LEU A 122 -9.12 4.53 -26.57
CA LEU A 122 -9.66 4.32 -25.23
C LEU A 122 -10.91 3.42 -25.24
N ILE A 123 -11.84 3.67 -26.16
CA ILE A 123 -13.11 2.92 -26.21
C ILE A 123 -12.89 1.42 -26.47
N PRO A 124 -12.05 1.00 -27.44
CA PRO A 124 -11.66 -0.40 -27.57
C PRO A 124 -10.94 -0.98 -26.34
N CYS A 125 -10.13 -0.20 -25.62
CA CYS A 125 -9.53 -0.64 -24.35
C CYS A 125 -10.60 -0.92 -23.29
N VAL A 126 -11.58 -0.03 -23.12
CA VAL A 126 -12.68 -0.20 -22.16
C VAL A 126 -13.56 -1.39 -22.56
N ARG A 127 -13.91 -1.53 -23.85
CA ARG A 127 -14.63 -2.71 -24.37
C ARG A 127 -13.88 -4.00 -24.08
N ALA A 128 -12.56 -4.02 -24.22
CA ALA A 128 -11.74 -5.20 -23.94
C ALA A 128 -11.73 -5.56 -22.44
N LEU A 129 -11.80 -4.58 -21.54
CA LEU A 129 -11.90 -4.81 -20.09
C LEU A 129 -13.31 -5.28 -19.70
N PHE A 130 -14.34 -4.57 -20.14
CA PHE A 130 -15.74 -4.87 -19.80
C PHE A 130 -16.21 -6.20 -20.41
N GLY A 131 -15.74 -6.52 -21.63
CA GLY A 131 -16.05 -7.76 -22.33
C GLY A 131 -15.15 -8.94 -21.98
N ASP A 132 -14.22 -8.82 -21.02
CA ASP A 132 -13.32 -9.92 -20.66
C ASP A 132 -14.09 -11.01 -19.88
N PRO A 133 -14.14 -12.26 -20.38
CA PRO A 133 -14.79 -13.37 -19.69
C PRO A 133 -14.22 -13.69 -18.30
N GLU A 134 -13.00 -13.23 -17.98
CA GLU A 134 -12.40 -13.37 -16.65
C GLU A 134 -12.99 -12.42 -15.62
N TYR A 135 -13.43 -11.23 -16.04
CA TYR A 135 -14.01 -10.22 -15.13
C TYR A 135 -15.53 -10.30 -15.09
N ALA A 136 -16.17 -10.92 -16.08
CA ALA A 136 -17.62 -10.90 -16.25
C ALA A 136 -18.42 -11.34 -15.02
N ALA A 137 -17.89 -12.26 -14.19
CA ALA A 137 -18.54 -12.72 -12.96
C ALA A 137 -18.44 -11.71 -11.80
N ASP A 138 -17.44 -10.84 -11.84
CA ASP A 138 -17.10 -9.92 -10.74
C ASP A 138 -17.47 -8.47 -11.07
N LEU A 139 -17.96 -8.18 -12.29
CA LEU A 139 -18.32 -6.84 -12.71
C LEU A 139 -19.47 -6.28 -11.84
N ILE A 140 -19.26 -5.07 -11.34
CA ILE A 140 -20.27 -4.30 -10.63
C ILE A 140 -20.96 -3.34 -11.60
N PHE A 141 -22.30 -3.38 -11.61
CA PHE A 141 -23.12 -2.63 -12.57
C PHE A 141 -23.87 -1.44 -11.95
N ALA A 142 -24.06 -1.44 -10.63
CA ALA A 142 -24.84 -0.43 -9.92
C ALA A 142 -24.16 -0.05 -8.59
N PRO A 143 -24.39 1.18 -8.09
CA PRO A 143 -23.88 1.59 -6.79
C PRO A 143 -24.64 0.90 -5.65
N GLU A 144 -23.97 0.69 -4.52
CA GLU A 144 -24.52 -0.01 -3.36
C GLU A 144 -24.34 0.78 -2.06
N ARG A 145 -25.16 0.43 -1.07
CA ARG A 145 -25.11 1.01 0.28
C ARG A 145 -24.90 -0.10 1.31
N HIS A 146 -23.72 -0.15 1.92
CA HIS A 146 -23.35 -1.18 2.89
C HIS A 146 -23.34 -0.62 4.31
N TYR A 147 -23.76 -1.42 5.28
CA TYR A 147 -23.86 -1.02 6.69
C TYR A 147 -23.37 -2.14 7.61
N THR A 148 -22.84 -1.79 8.79
CA THR A 148 -22.41 -2.79 9.78
C THR A 148 -23.55 -3.32 10.64
N ASP A 149 -24.67 -2.61 10.66
CA ASP A 149 -25.83 -2.82 11.52
C ASP A 149 -27.12 -2.92 10.70
N ALA A 150 -28.11 -3.61 11.26
CA ALA A 150 -29.41 -3.84 10.63
C ALA A 150 -30.24 -2.54 10.49
N ASP A 151 -30.00 -1.57 11.36
CA ASP A 151 -30.69 -0.27 11.37
C ASP A 151 -30.11 0.72 10.35
N ALA A 152 -29.09 0.32 9.59
CA ALA A 152 -28.44 1.11 8.55
C ALA A 152 -27.87 2.46 9.03
N THR A 153 -27.35 2.52 10.26
CA THR A 153 -26.80 3.74 10.86
C THR A 153 -25.30 3.91 10.64
N ASN A 154 -24.52 2.82 10.65
CA ASN A 154 -23.08 2.87 10.48
C ASN A 154 -22.68 2.46 9.07
N ARG A 155 -22.52 3.48 8.23
CA ARG A 155 -22.20 3.32 6.81
C ARG A 155 -20.79 2.74 6.58
N ILE A 156 -20.67 1.85 5.60
CA ILE A 156 -19.42 1.24 5.12
C ILE A 156 -19.05 1.80 3.74
N TYR A 157 -17.75 2.06 3.56
CA TYR A 157 -17.11 2.46 2.31
C TYR A 157 -15.93 1.52 2.03
N CYS A 158 -15.92 0.85 0.88
CA CYS A 158 -14.85 -0.08 0.48
C CYS A 158 -14.37 0.19 -0.95
N ASP A 159 -15.19 -0.09 -1.96
CA ASP A 159 -14.89 0.15 -3.39
C ASP A 159 -15.69 1.35 -3.92
N VAL A 160 -15.40 1.79 -5.14
CA VAL A 160 -15.97 3.02 -5.74
C VAL A 160 -17.49 2.97 -5.81
N HIS A 161 -18.09 1.80 -6.04
CA HIS A 161 -19.56 1.63 -6.11
C HIS A 161 -20.26 1.84 -4.77
N THR A 162 -19.54 1.72 -3.64
CA THR A 162 -20.08 2.01 -2.30
C THR A 162 -20.02 3.50 -1.93
N GLY A 163 -19.27 4.28 -2.71
CA GLY A 163 -19.04 5.69 -2.52
C GLY A 163 -20.20 6.57 -3.00
N LYS A 164 -20.29 7.77 -2.42
CA LYS A 164 -21.33 8.76 -2.72
C LYS A 164 -21.28 9.24 -4.18
N TRP A 165 -20.10 9.30 -4.82
CA TRP A 165 -19.96 9.81 -6.18
C TRP A 165 -20.74 8.95 -7.19
N TRP A 166 -20.58 7.61 -7.14
CA TRP A 166 -21.28 6.72 -8.07
C TRP A 166 -22.78 6.79 -7.82
N TRP A 167 -23.23 6.75 -6.56
CA TRP A 167 -24.64 6.87 -6.21
C TRP A 167 -25.29 8.15 -6.73
N ALA A 168 -24.67 9.32 -6.48
CA ALA A 168 -25.18 10.61 -6.91
C ALA A 168 -25.24 10.71 -8.45
N THR A 169 -24.18 10.29 -9.12
CA THR A 169 -24.10 10.33 -10.59
C THR A 169 -25.11 9.37 -11.23
N GLN A 170 -25.31 8.18 -10.64
CA GLN A 170 -26.29 7.20 -11.11
C GLN A 170 -27.71 7.74 -10.98
N LYS A 171 -28.04 8.45 -9.90
CA LYS A 171 -29.37 9.06 -9.71
C LYS A 171 -29.69 10.08 -10.81
N ILE A 172 -28.72 10.93 -11.16
CA ILE A 172 -28.89 11.91 -12.23
C ILE A 172 -29.06 11.19 -13.58
N LEU A 173 -28.16 10.26 -13.91
CA LEU A 173 -28.23 9.52 -15.18
C LEU A 173 -29.50 8.68 -15.34
N GLU A 174 -29.99 8.02 -14.29
CA GLU A 174 -31.25 7.26 -14.33
C GLU A 174 -32.46 8.16 -14.56
N SER A 175 -32.44 9.39 -14.03
CA SER A 175 -33.53 10.36 -14.25
C SER A 175 -33.61 10.83 -15.71
N GLU A 176 -32.47 10.96 -16.38
CA GLU A 176 -32.40 11.37 -17.79
C GLU A 176 -32.54 10.19 -18.74
N LYS A 177 -31.93 9.03 -18.39
CA LYS A 177 -31.74 7.86 -19.23
C LYS A 177 -31.88 6.57 -18.40
N PRO A 178 -33.12 6.07 -18.19
CA PRO A 178 -33.39 4.86 -17.39
C PRO A 178 -32.68 3.61 -17.90
N GLY A 179 -32.04 2.84 -17.01
CA GLY A 179 -31.25 1.65 -17.33
C GLY A 179 -29.80 1.96 -17.72
N ALA A 180 -29.25 3.06 -17.23
CA ALA A 180 -27.86 3.44 -17.47
C ALA A 180 -26.90 2.59 -16.61
N THR A 181 -25.78 2.15 -17.18
CA THR A 181 -24.69 1.52 -16.42
C THR A 181 -23.49 2.47 -16.44
N ILE A 182 -23.08 3.00 -15.29
CA ILE A 182 -21.90 3.87 -15.21
C ILE A 182 -20.62 3.02 -15.27
N LEU A 183 -19.65 3.48 -16.04
CA LEU A 183 -18.28 2.97 -16.07
C LEU A 183 -17.33 4.07 -15.59
N PRO A 184 -17.00 4.11 -14.28
CA PRO A 184 -16.10 5.12 -13.75
C PRO A 184 -14.68 4.84 -14.24
N LEU A 185 -14.12 5.75 -15.01
CA LEU A 185 -12.76 5.69 -15.54
C LEU A 185 -11.78 6.19 -14.48
N ILE A 186 -10.81 5.34 -14.16
CA ILE A 186 -9.66 5.69 -13.32
C ILE A 186 -8.44 5.83 -14.20
N ILE A 187 -7.83 7.01 -14.14
CA ILE A 187 -6.60 7.33 -14.88
C ILE A 187 -5.46 7.46 -13.89
N SER A 188 -4.29 6.93 -14.25
CA SER A 188 -3.05 7.23 -13.55
C SER A 188 -1.97 7.66 -14.52
N THR A 189 -1.20 8.68 -14.13
CA THR A 189 0.00 9.10 -14.83
C THR A 189 1.10 9.37 -13.83
N ASP A 190 2.32 8.95 -14.15
CA ASP A 190 3.51 9.31 -13.39
C ASP A 190 4.71 9.35 -14.34
N LYS A 191 5.63 10.28 -14.06
CA LYS A 191 6.86 10.46 -14.81
C LYS A 191 7.86 9.37 -14.45
N ALA A 192 7.96 8.35 -15.30
CA ALA A 192 8.92 7.27 -15.13
C ALA A 192 10.28 7.60 -15.77
N GLN A 193 11.36 7.61 -14.96
CA GLN A 193 12.72 7.54 -15.50
C GLN A 193 12.99 6.12 -16.03
N THR A 194 13.26 5.99 -17.33
CA THR A 194 13.51 4.69 -17.97
C THR A 194 14.94 4.21 -17.78
N THR A 195 15.91 5.11 -17.58
CA THR A 195 17.29 4.78 -17.23
C THR A 195 17.92 5.75 -16.24
N THR A 196 18.72 5.21 -15.32
CA THR A 196 19.59 6.02 -14.43
C THR A 196 20.81 6.57 -15.16
N PHE A 197 21.24 5.91 -16.23
CA PHE A 197 22.29 6.35 -17.16
C PHE A 197 21.60 6.98 -18.38
N ARG A 198 21.77 8.29 -18.62
CA ARG A 198 21.27 9.09 -19.77
C ARG A 198 19.93 9.84 -19.66
N ASN A 199 19.34 10.00 -18.47
CA ASN A 199 18.19 10.92 -18.23
C ASN A 199 16.99 10.80 -19.19
N LYS A 200 16.72 9.64 -19.78
CA LYS A 200 15.51 9.44 -20.59
C LYS A 200 14.31 9.24 -19.65
N SER A 201 13.28 10.07 -19.83
CA SER A 201 12.01 9.98 -19.09
C SER A 201 10.88 9.64 -20.06
N CYS A 202 9.93 8.83 -19.62
CA CYS A 202 8.65 8.62 -20.31
C CYS A 202 7.50 8.96 -19.38
N TYR A 203 6.34 9.26 -19.96
CA TYR A 203 5.10 9.56 -19.22
C TYR A 203 4.05 8.50 -19.57
N PRO A 204 4.15 7.30 -18.99
CA PRO A 204 3.08 6.31 -19.11
C PRO A 204 1.77 6.84 -18.53
N MET A 205 0.68 6.47 -19.18
CA MET A 205 -0.69 6.65 -18.69
C MET A 205 -1.35 5.28 -18.59
N TYR A 206 -2.03 5.02 -17.49
CA TYR A 206 -2.78 3.79 -17.25
C TYR A 206 -4.25 4.16 -17.08
N ALA A 207 -5.13 3.35 -17.67
CA ALA A 207 -6.56 3.52 -17.57
C ALA A 207 -7.22 2.19 -17.23
N THR A 208 -8.21 2.23 -16.35
CA THR A 208 -9.04 1.08 -15.95
C THR A 208 -10.44 1.56 -15.56
N ILE A 209 -11.37 0.63 -15.37
CA ILE A 209 -12.75 0.92 -14.95
C ILE A 209 -12.98 0.47 -13.51
N ALA A 210 -13.81 1.21 -12.76
CA ALA A 210 -14.13 0.88 -11.38
C ALA A 210 -15.22 -0.17 -11.20
N ASN A 211 -15.79 -0.66 -12.30
CA ASN A 211 -16.67 -1.84 -12.31
C ASN A 211 -15.92 -3.12 -11.99
N ILE A 212 -14.59 -3.16 -12.16
CA ILE A 212 -13.76 -4.28 -11.74
C ILE A 212 -13.36 -4.04 -10.28
N PRO A 213 -13.74 -4.94 -9.36
CA PRO A 213 -13.40 -4.83 -7.94
C PRO A 213 -11.92 -4.59 -7.70
N GLU A 214 -11.61 -3.77 -6.70
CA GLU A 214 -10.26 -3.33 -6.32
C GLU A 214 -9.27 -4.49 -6.18
N ASP A 215 -9.68 -5.59 -5.56
CA ASP A 215 -8.85 -6.76 -5.31
C ASP A 215 -8.47 -7.53 -6.59
N ILE A 216 -9.25 -7.39 -7.66
CA ILE A 216 -8.96 -7.90 -8.99
C ILE A 216 -8.17 -6.86 -9.79
N ARG A 217 -8.63 -5.61 -9.77
CA ARG A 217 -8.05 -4.48 -10.52
C ARG A 217 -6.62 -4.15 -10.09
N CYS A 218 -6.31 -4.23 -8.81
CA CYS A 218 -4.99 -3.92 -8.25
C CYS A 218 -4.00 -5.10 -8.31
N LYS A 219 -4.41 -6.27 -8.82
CA LYS A 219 -3.45 -7.31 -9.24
C LYS A 219 -2.76 -6.83 -10.53
N PRO A 220 -1.47 -7.12 -10.76
CA PRO A 220 -0.77 -6.66 -11.96
C PRO A 220 -1.33 -7.35 -13.21
N SER A 221 -2.42 -6.81 -13.74
CA SER A 221 -2.96 -7.13 -15.06
C SER A 221 -2.68 -5.98 -16.01
N ARG A 222 -2.41 -6.34 -17.27
CA ARG A 222 -1.76 -5.48 -18.24
C ARG A 222 -2.67 -4.33 -18.63
N GLY A 223 -2.07 -3.30 -19.20
CA GLY A 223 -2.74 -2.13 -19.75
C GLY A 223 -1.81 -0.95 -19.58
N ALA A 224 -1.07 -0.62 -20.64
CA ALA A 224 -0.24 0.59 -20.70
C ALA A 224 -0.67 1.45 -21.87
N MET A 225 -0.76 2.74 -21.64
CA MET A 225 -0.76 3.80 -22.64
C MET A 225 0.53 4.61 -22.40
N ARG A 226 1.18 5.19 -23.42
CA ARG A 226 2.51 5.79 -23.19
C ARG A 226 2.82 7.03 -24.03
N ARG A 227 3.18 8.11 -23.34
CA ARG A 227 3.51 9.41 -23.94
C ARG A 227 5.03 9.72 -23.94
N ARG A 228 5.43 10.60 -24.87
CA ARG A 228 6.74 11.28 -25.01
C ARG A 228 6.71 12.67 -24.30
N GLY A 229 7.88 13.25 -24.00
CA GLY A 229 8.05 14.71 -23.90
C GLY A 229 8.16 15.33 -22.51
N ALA A 230 9.12 16.26 -22.34
CA ALA A 230 9.55 16.93 -21.11
C ALA A 230 8.52 17.92 -20.52
N ALA A 231 8.74 18.31 -19.25
CA ALA A 231 7.84 19.11 -18.41
C ALA A 231 7.75 20.61 -18.78
N ALA A 232 7.60 20.95 -20.06
CA ALA A 232 7.52 22.35 -20.52
C ALA A 232 6.23 22.73 -21.30
N LEU A 233 5.21 21.87 -21.39
CA LEU A 233 3.92 22.29 -21.97
C LEU A 233 2.73 21.66 -21.21
N ALA A 234 2.18 22.37 -20.23
CA ALA A 234 0.88 21.99 -19.66
C ALA A 234 -0.19 21.82 -20.75
N ASN A 235 -0.19 22.71 -21.75
CA ASN A 235 -1.06 22.62 -22.93
C ASN A 235 -0.78 21.38 -23.80
N LEU A 236 0.46 20.88 -23.88
CA LEU A 236 0.77 19.61 -24.56
C LEU A 236 0.23 18.42 -23.79
N TYR A 237 0.33 18.44 -22.47
CA TYR A 237 -0.33 17.44 -21.64
C TYR A 237 -1.84 17.41 -21.89
N HIS A 238 -2.47 18.58 -21.80
CA HIS A 238 -3.91 18.69 -22.01
C HIS A 238 -4.33 18.32 -23.43
N ALA A 239 -3.60 18.74 -24.47
CA ALA A 239 -3.88 18.34 -25.85
C ALA A 239 -3.74 16.82 -26.07
N CYS A 240 -2.70 16.18 -25.52
CA CYS A 240 -2.55 14.73 -25.58
C CYS A 240 -3.73 14.02 -24.88
N MET A 241 -4.06 14.43 -23.66
CA MET A 241 -5.14 13.83 -22.88
C MET A 241 -6.51 14.06 -23.54
N ARG A 242 -6.72 15.23 -24.12
CA ARG A 242 -7.91 15.58 -24.90
C ARG A 242 -8.07 14.62 -26.08
N LYS A 243 -7.03 14.44 -26.90
CA LYS A 243 -7.08 13.47 -28.02
C LYS A 243 -7.48 12.05 -27.58
N ILE A 244 -7.12 11.67 -26.36
CA ILE A 244 -7.40 10.34 -25.80
C ILE A 244 -8.81 10.23 -25.22
N LEU A 245 -9.28 11.28 -24.54
CA LEU A 245 -10.53 11.29 -23.77
C LEU A 245 -11.70 11.94 -24.51
N ASP A 246 -11.49 12.70 -25.58
CA ASP A 246 -12.57 13.27 -26.41
C ASP A 246 -13.67 12.26 -26.78
N PRO A 247 -13.36 10.99 -27.12
CA PRO A 247 -14.40 10.02 -27.45
C PRO A 247 -15.41 9.76 -26.32
N ILE A 248 -15.04 9.98 -25.05
CA ILE A 248 -15.95 9.74 -23.92
C ILE A 248 -16.91 10.91 -23.65
N ALA A 249 -16.73 12.08 -24.27
CA ALA A 249 -17.60 13.23 -24.04
C ALA A 249 -19.07 12.96 -24.46
N GLY A 250 -19.26 12.40 -25.66
CA GLY A 250 -20.58 11.96 -26.13
C GLY A 250 -21.07 10.72 -25.39
N ILE A 251 -20.20 9.70 -25.28
CA ILE A 251 -20.54 8.41 -24.65
C ILE A 251 -20.92 8.55 -23.18
N GLY A 252 -20.33 9.50 -22.44
CA GLY A 252 -20.71 9.76 -21.05
C GLY A 252 -22.16 10.26 -20.93
N ARG A 253 -22.65 11.03 -21.92
CA ARG A 253 -24.04 11.51 -21.97
C ARG A 253 -24.98 10.47 -22.57
N ASP A 254 -24.64 9.90 -23.72
CA ASP A 254 -25.53 9.06 -24.51
C ASP A 254 -25.47 7.58 -24.17
N GLY A 255 -24.37 7.15 -23.58
CA GLY A 255 -24.07 5.75 -23.38
C GLY A 255 -23.67 5.08 -24.69
N ILE A 256 -23.12 3.88 -24.56
CA ILE A 256 -22.78 3.01 -25.69
C ILE A 256 -23.10 1.57 -25.30
N GLU A 257 -23.70 0.81 -26.22
CA GLU A 257 -23.95 -0.61 -25.97
C GLU A 257 -22.63 -1.38 -25.92
N MET A 258 -22.42 -2.09 -24.82
CA MET A 258 -21.28 -3.00 -24.63
C MET A 258 -21.76 -4.32 -24.03
N ALA A 259 -21.25 -5.41 -24.59
CA ALA A 259 -21.48 -6.75 -24.07
C ALA A 259 -20.44 -7.09 -22.99
N THR A 260 -20.89 -7.74 -21.92
CA THR A 260 -20.00 -8.39 -20.95
C THR A 260 -19.34 -9.62 -21.57
N GLY A 261 -18.35 -10.20 -20.88
CA GLY A 261 -17.77 -11.49 -21.28
C GLY A 261 -18.74 -12.69 -21.22
N PHE A 262 -19.97 -12.51 -20.72
CA PHE A 262 -21.06 -13.50 -20.80
C PHE A 262 -22.04 -13.25 -21.94
N GLY A 263 -21.98 -12.09 -22.59
CA GLY A 263 -22.88 -11.71 -23.68
C GLY A 263 -24.03 -10.79 -23.27
N ASP A 264 -24.15 -10.44 -21.99
CA ASP A 264 -25.15 -9.47 -21.52
C ASP A 264 -24.82 -8.07 -22.03
N VAL A 265 -25.80 -7.38 -22.61
CA VAL A 265 -25.60 -6.05 -23.20
C VAL A 265 -26.11 -4.97 -22.26
N HIS A 266 -25.27 -3.97 -22.00
CA HIS A 266 -25.57 -2.84 -21.14
C HIS A 266 -25.40 -1.52 -21.89
N ARG A 267 -26.23 -0.52 -21.59
CA ARG A 267 -26.00 0.87 -22.03
C ARG A 267 -25.00 1.52 -21.09
N CYS A 268 -23.75 1.56 -21.54
CA CYS A 268 -22.61 1.91 -20.72
C CYS A 268 -22.21 3.38 -20.89
N HIS A 269 -22.19 4.15 -19.79
CA HIS A 269 -21.78 5.56 -19.74
C HIS A 269 -20.37 5.65 -19.16
N ILE A 270 -19.37 5.95 -19.99
CA ILE A 270 -17.97 6.04 -19.56
C ILE A 270 -17.70 7.45 -19.03
N LEU A 271 -17.36 7.56 -17.74
CA LEU A 271 -17.21 8.85 -17.06
C LEU A 271 -15.81 9.00 -16.47
N TYR A 272 -15.18 10.17 -16.63
CA TYR A 272 -13.92 10.48 -15.96
C TYR A 272 -14.19 10.71 -14.46
N ALA A 273 -13.74 9.77 -13.62
CA ALA A 273 -14.05 9.78 -12.20
C ALA A 273 -12.83 10.13 -11.34
N ILE A 274 -11.75 9.36 -11.49
CA ILE A 274 -10.61 9.38 -10.57
C ILE A 274 -9.29 9.57 -11.32
N PHE A 275 -8.40 10.38 -10.75
CA PHE A 275 -7.03 10.56 -11.18
C PHE A 275 -6.04 10.24 -10.06
N ALA A 276 -5.25 9.19 -10.28
CA ALA A 276 -4.18 8.77 -9.39
C ALA A 276 -2.83 9.26 -9.92
N GLY A 277 -2.29 10.31 -9.28
CA GLY A 277 -0.97 10.87 -9.58
C GLY A 277 -0.39 11.54 -8.34
N ASP A 278 0.91 11.80 -8.33
CA ASP A 278 1.56 12.54 -7.26
C ASP A 278 1.30 14.05 -7.39
N TYR A 279 1.77 14.82 -6.41
CA TYR A 279 1.39 16.23 -6.27
C TYR A 279 1.71 17.12 -7.50
N PRO A 280 2.91 17.06 -8.12
CA PRO A 280 3.20 17.87 -9.29
C PRO A 280 2.28 17.53 -10.48
N GLU A 281 1.95 16.25 -10.66
CA GLU A 281 1.05 15.74 -11.68
C GLU A 281 -0.40 16.20 -11.40
N GLN A 282 -0.84 16.21 -10.14
CA GLN A 282 -2.14 16.77 -9.76
C GLN A 282 -2.22 18.28 -10.10
N CYS A 283 -1.17 19.06 -9.83
CA CYS A 283 -1.10 20.47 -10.23
C CYS A 283 -1.10 20.64 -11.76
N LEU A 284 -0.46 19.73 -12.51
CA LEU A 284 -0.46 19.74 -13.97
C LEU A 284 -1.87 19.50 -14.54
N VAL A 285 -2.62 18.55 -13.99
CA VAL A 285 -3.97 18.18 -14.44
C VAL A 285 -4.99 19.27 -14.10
N THR A 286 -4.96 19.78 -12.88
CA THR A 286 -5.90 20.80 -12.40
C THR A 286 -5.57 22.21 -12.91
N GLY A 287 -4.33 22.44 -13.33
CA GLY A 287 -3.85 23.79 -13.67
C GLY A 287 -3.49 24.64 -12.46
N VAL A 288 -3.56 24.11 -11.25
CA VAL A 288 -3.25 24.85 -10.02
C VAL A 288 -1.75 25.16 -9.91
N LYS A 289 -1.40 26.24 -9.20
CA LYS A 289 -0.01 26.64 -8.97
C LYS A 289 0.66 25.73 -7.93
N THR A 290 1.96 25.47 -8.13
CA THR A 290 2.75 24.69 -7.16
C THR A 290 2.77 25.42 -5.83
N GLY A 291 2.59 24.69 -4.73
CA GLY A 291 2.45 25.26 -3.39
C GLY A 291 1.00 25.47 -2.96
N GLN A 292 0.00 25.24 -3.82
CA GLN A 292 -1.42 25.31 -3.47
C GLN A 292 -2.08 23.93 -3.40
N CYS A 293 -3.27 23.86 -2.80
CA CYS A 293 -4.10 22.66 -2.79
C CYS A 293 -4.74 22.42 -4.17
N PRO A 294 -4.60 21.22 -4.78
CA PRO A 294 -5.24 20.87 -6.04
C PRO A 294 -6.76 20.66 -5.93
N CYS A 295 -7.32 20.61 -4.72
CA CYS A 295 -8.74 20.33 -4.48
C CYS A 295 -9.51 21.60 -4.10
N CYS A 296 -9.09 22.28 -3.03
CA CYS A 296 -9.79 23.46 -2.50
C CYS A 296 -8.96 24.75 -2.65
N PRO A 297 -9.57 25.94 -2.49
CA PRO A 297 -8.90 27.23 -2.64
C PRO A 297 -8.11 27.70 -1.41
N ALA A 298 -7.75 26.82 -0.47
CA ALA A 298 -7.03 27.20 0.76
C ALA A 298 -5.80 28.10 0.50
N PRO A 299 -5.63 29.21 1.26
CA PRO A 299 -4.48 30.09 1.14
C PRO A 299 -3.15 29.35 1.37
N PRO A 300 -2.07 29.64 0.61
CA PRO A 300 -0.78 28.96 0.74
C PRO A 300 -0.17 28.99 2.13
N ASP A 301 -0.42 30.04 2.90
CA ASP A 301 0.04 30.31 4.26
C ASP A 301 -0.88 29.72 5.35
N GLU A 302 -2.03 29.18 4.97
CA GLU A 302 -2.97 28.50 5.87
C GLU A 302 -3.00 26.98 5.66
N LEU A 303 -2.24 26.43 4.70
CA LEU A 303 -2.20 24.99 4.42
C LEU A 303 -1.83 24.13 5.63
N GLY A 304 -1.19 24.71 6.64
CA GLY A 304 -0.88 24.04 7.89
C GLY A 304 -2.06 23.97 8.85
N ASP A 305 -3.14 24.72 8.67
CA ASP A 305 -4.29 24.68 9.56
C ASP A 305 -5.23 23.51 9.22
N LEU A 306 -5.78 22.87 10.25
CA LEU A 306 -6.82 21.86 10.08
C LEU A 306 -8.17 22.50 9.71
N ALA A 307 -8.42 23.73 10.15
CA ALA A 307 -9.66 24.44 9.89
C ALA A 307 -9.73 25.01 8.45
N ALA A 308 -8.58 25.18 7.79
CA ALA A 308 -8.48 25.74 6.43
C ALA A 308 -8.84 24.72 5.34
N VAL A 309 -9.83 23.86 5.58
CA VAL A 309 -10.38 22.89 4.63
C VAL A 309 -11.67 23.48 4.07
N TYR A 310 -11.61 23.86 2.80
CA TYR A 310 -12.73 24.49 2.09
C TYR A 310 -13.36 23.51 1.10
N ASP A 311 -14.53 23.88 0.59
CA ASP A 311 -15.15 23.18 -0.53
C ASP A 311 -14.24 23.16 -1.76
N PRO A 312 -14.44 22.20 -2.68
CA PRO A 312 -13.69 22.15 -3.92
C PRO A 312 -13.75 23.48 -4.67
N ARG A 313 -12.66 23.81 -5.38
CA ARG A 313 -12.60 25.02 -6.21
C ARG A 313 -13.81 25.08 -7.17
N ASP A 314 -14.35 26.28 -7.34
CA ASP A 314 -15.50 26.52 -8.21
C ASP A 314 -15.14 26.20 -9.67
N LEU A 315 -15.66 25.07 -10.15
CA LEU A 315 -15.46 24.62 -11.51
C LEU A 315 -16.15 25.54 -12.52
N THR A 316 -17.30 26.12 -12.19
CA THR A 316 -18.07 26.99 -13.08
C THR A 316 -17.30 28.28 -13.34
N ALA A 317 -16.75 28.91 -12.29
CA ALA A 317 -15.88 30.08 -12.43
C ALA A 317 -14.64 29.76 -13.27
N VAL A 318 -14.03 28.59 -13.06
CA VAL A 318 -12.88 28.13 -13.84
C VAL A 318 -13.25 27.91 -15.31
N LEU A 319 -14.37 27.26 -15.63
CA LEU A 319 -14.82 27.06 -17.01
C LEU A 319 -15.13 28.39 -17.71
N LYS A 320 -15.72 29.36 -16.99
CA LYS A 320 -15.95 30.73 -17.49
C LYS A 320 -14.65 31.47 -17.79
N ALA A 321 -13.61 31.29 -16.97
CA ALA A 321 -12.29 31.84 -17.28
C ALA A 321 -11.67 31.17 -18.52
N LEU A 322 -11.80 29.84 -18.63
CA LEU A 322 -11.25 29.06 -19.73
C LEU A 322 -11.95 29.33 -21.08
N SER A 323 -13.23 29.70 -21.09
CA SER A 323 -13.95 30.04 -22.33
C SER A 323 -13.40 31.29 -23.02
N LYS A 324 -12.63 32.13 -22.31
CA LYS A 324 -11.95 33.31 -22.87
C LYS A 324 -10.67 32.97 -23.64
N ALA A 325 -10.28 31.69 -23.72
CA ALA A 325 -9.03 31.26 -24.34
C ALA A 325 -8.89 31.58 -25.84
N ASP A 326 -10.01 31.74 -26.55
CA ASP A 326 -10.03 32.14 -27.97
C ASP A 326 -10.05 33.68 -28.16
N GLY A 327 -10.09 34.46 -27.06
CA GLY A 327 -10.10 35.94 -27.04
C GLY A 327 -8.72 36.58 -26.80
N ASP A 328 -8.69 37.74 -26.14
CA ASP A 328 -7.43 38.44 -25.83
C ASP A 328 -6.61 37.67 -24.78
N VAL A 329 -5.30 37.56 -25.01
CA VAL A 329 -4.38 36.78 -24.17
C VAL A 329 -4.24 37.38 -22.76
N THR A 330 -4.30 38.70 -22.64
CA THR A 330 -4.18 39.42 -21.38
C THR A 330 -5.44 39.19 -20.55
N GLU A 331 -6.61 39.35 -21.17
CA GLU A 331 -7.91 39.08 -20.53
C GLU A 331 -8.02 37.62 -20.08
N PHE A 332 -7.63 36.67 -20.94
CA PHE A 332 -7.61 35.25 -20.60
C PHE A 332 -6.67 34.94 -19.43
N THR A 333 -5.49 35.55 -19.42
CA THR A 333 -4.50 35.36 -18.35
C THR A 333 -4.98 35.95 -17.03
N ALA A 334 -5.60 37.13 -17.06
CA ALA A 334 -6.22 37.78 -15.89
C ALA A 334 -7.36 36.92 -15.34
N ALA A 335 -8.31 36.51 -16.18
CA ALA A 335 -9.43 35.66 -15.76
C ALA A 335 -8.97 34.32 -15.15
N CYS A 336 -7.95 33.69 -15.72
CA CYS A 336 -7.37 32.47 -15.13
C CYS A 336 -6.70 32.75 -13.78
N LYS A 337 -6.01 33.87 -13.63
CA LYS A 337 -5.38 34.29 -12.37
C LYS A 337 -6.43 34.48 -11.28
N ASP A 338 -7.54 35.14 -11.60
CA ASP A 338 -8.64 35.41 -10.65
C ASP A 338 -9.37 34.12 -10.26
N ALA A 339 -9.55 33.20 -11.21
CA ALA A 339 -10.05 31.85 -10.93
C ALA A 339 -9.03 30.94 -10.20
N GLY A 340 -7.81 31.43 -9.94
CA GLY A 340 -6.79 30.70 -9.18
C GLY A 340 -6.13 29.55 -9.94
N ILE A 341 -6.12 29.57 -11.27
CA ILE A 341 -5.51 28.55 -12.13
C ILE A 341 -4.48 29.14 -13.11
N LYS A 342 -3.64 28.28 -13.70
CA LYS A 342 -2.77 28.66 -14.81
C LYS A 342 -3.59 28.77 -16.10
N PRO A 343 -3.19 29.62 -17.06
CA PRO A 343 -3.80 29.64 -18.38
C PRO A 343 -3.64 28.29 -19.08
N LEU A 344 -4.74 27.56 -19.25
CA LEU A 344 -4.80 26.27 -19.94
C LEU A 344 -5.65 26.40 -21.22
N PHE A 345 -5.06 26.15 -22.38
CA PHE A 345 -5.80 26.17 -23.63
C PHE A 345 -6.55 24.85 -23.81
N LYS A 346 -7.88 24.90 -23.71
CA LYS A 346 -8.78 23.76 -23.93
C LYS A 346 -8.35 22.52 -23.12
N PRO A 347 -8.38 22.53 -21.77
CA PRO A 347 -7.99 21.38 -20.95
C PRO A 347 -8.90 20.18 -21.19
N PHE A 348 -8.38 18.95 -21.11
CA PHE A 348 -9.12 17.76 -21.59
C PHE A 348 -10.47 17.51 -20.88
N TRP A 349 -10.59 17.98 -19.63
CA TRP A 349 -11.77 17.77 -18.78
C TRP A 349 -12.88 18.80 -19.00
N GLU A 350 -12.62 19.89 -19.74
CA GLU A 350 -13.52 21.04 -19.93
C GLU A 350 -14.95 20.66 -20.37
N HIS A 351 -15.08 19.67 -21.25
CA HIS A 351 -16.32 19.33 -21.94
C HIS A 351 -16.85 17.93 -21.57
N LEU A 352 -16.16 17.24 -20.66
CA LEU A 352 -16.52 15.90 -20.22
C LEU A 352 -17.73 15.97 -19.27
N PRO A 353 -18.78 15.16 -19.48
CA PRO A 353 -19.97 15.17 -18.63
C PRO A 353 -19.66 14.61 -17.23
N PHE A 354 -20.30 15.18 -16.21
CA PHE A 354 -20.18 14.77 -14.80
C PHE A 354 -18.74 14.81 -14.23
N ALA A 355 -17.81 15.48 -14.93
CA ALA A 355 -16.42 15.58 -14.52
C ALA A 355 -16.20 16.85 -13.68
N ASN A 356 -15.68 16.68 -12.47
CA ASN A 356 -15.11 17.78 -11.68
C ASN A 356 -13.65 17.46 -11.37
N VAL A 357 -12.73 18.15 -12.06
CA VAL A 357 -11.30 17.87 -11.96
C VAL A 357 -10.76 18.03 -10.53
N PHE A 358 -11.33 18.96 -9.74
CA PHE A 358 -10.91 19.23 -8.37
C PHE A 358 -11.41 18.18 -7.37
N LEU A 359 -12.45 17.42 -7.74
CA LEU A 359 -12.93 16.24 -7.03
C LEU A 359 -12.33 14.93 -7.55
N SER A 360 -11.69 14.93 -8.73
CA SER A 360 -11.04 13.74 -9.27
C SER A 360 -9.62 13.52 -8.73
N MET A 361 -9.00 14.50 -8.07
CA MET A 361 -7.62 14.41 -7.57
C MET A 361 -7.53 13.67 -6.23
N THR A 362 -7.56 12.34 -6.29
CA THR A 362 -7.57 11.52 -5.08
C THR A 362 -6.24 11.50 -4.32
N PRO A 363 -6.28 11.34 -2.97
CA PRO A 363 -5.08 11.26 -2.14
C PRO A 363 -4.32 9.95 -2.35
N ASP A 364 -3.02 9.97 -2.06
CA ASP A 364 -2.11 8.88 -2.39
C ASP A 364 -1.24 8.43 -1.20
N ILE A 365 -1.40 7.17 -0.78
CA ILE A 365 -0.68 6.63 0.39
C ILE A 365 0.84 6.66 0.15
N LEU A 366 1.31 6.36 -1.06
CA LEU A 366 2.74 6.23 -1.35
C LEU A 366 3.45 7.60 -1.37
N HIS A 367 3.08 8.48 -2.28
CA HIS A 367 3.76 9.75 -2.57
C HIS A 367 3.33 10.89 -1.65
N GLN A 368 2.10 10.90 -1.13
CA GLN A 368 1.63 11.94 -0.22
C GLN A 368 1.85 11.54 1.24
N LEU A 369 1.43 10.35 1.66
CA LEU A 369 1.50 9.97 3.08
C LEU A 369 2.88 9.44 3.47
N LEU A 370 3.36 8.35 2.85
CA LEU A 370 4.66 7.74 3.17
C LEU A 370 5.86 8.61 2.75
N GLN A 371 5.93 9.00 1.46
CA GLN A 371 7.04 9.79 0.92
C GLN A 371 6.84 11.30 1.05
N GLY A 372 5.69 11.75 1.54
CA GLY A 372 5.44 13.15 1.91
C GLY A 372 5.49 13.33 3.42
N VAL A 373 4.37 13.10 4.10
CA VAL A 373 4.20 13.43 5.53
C VAL A 373 5.12 12.61 6.43
N VAL A 374 5.11 11.27 6.31
CA VAL A 374 5.95 10.38 7.15
C VAL A 374 7.43 10.64 6.92
N LYS A 375 7.85 10.88 5.67
CA LYS A 375 9.23 11.29 5.36
C LYS A 375 9.63 12.54 6.15
N HIS A 376 8.76 13.55 6.19
CA HIS A 376 9.02 14.74 6.99
C HIS A 376 9.07 14.43 8.49
N VAL A 377 8.14 13.65 9.03
CA VAL A 377 8.15 13.23 10.44
C VAL A 377 9.44 12.51 10.82
N VAL A 378 9.91 11.58 9.98
CA VAL A 378 11.19 10.88 10.20
C VAL A 378 12.35 11.87 10.24
N ASN A 379 12.37 12.87 9.34
CA ASN A 379 13.41 13.90 9.34
C ASN A 379 13.33 14.79 10.59
N TRP A 380 12.15 15.23 10.99
CA TRP A 380 11.96 16.05 12.20
C TRP A 380 12.38 15.29 13.47
N VAL A 381 12.09 13.99 13.55
CA VAL A 381 12.54 13.12 14.65
C VAL A 381 14.07 12.99 14.66
N LYS A 382 14.70 12.85 13.49
CA LYS A 382 16.16 12.78 13.37
C LYS A 382 16.84 14.07 13.84
N GLU A 383 16.23 15.21 13.54
CA GLU A 383 16.71 16.52 13.97
C GLU A 383 16.50 16.73 15.48
N ALA A 384 15.34 16.34 16.01
CA ALA A 384 15.01 16.49 17.43
C ALA A 384 15.93 15.69 18.37
N TYR A 385 16.33 14.47 17.99
CA TYR A 385 17.06 13.56 18.88
C TYR A 385 18.51 13.26 18.44
N GLY A 386 18.87 13.60 17.21
CA GLY A 386 20.18 13.31 16.65
C GLY A 386 20.39 11.84 16.24
N PRO A 387 21.38 11.56 15.38
CA PRO A 387 21.54 10.27 14.72
C PRO A 387 22.08 9.16 15.64
N LEU A 388 22.93 9.50 16.60
CA LEU A 388 23.70 8.52 17.38
C LEU A 388 22.80 7.58 18.20
N GLU A 389 21.86 8.16 18.94
CA GLU A 389 20.98 7.42 19.84
C GLU A 389 19.85 6.72 19.07
N LEU A 390 19.28 7.35 18.05
CA LEU A 390 18.29 6.70 17.17
C LEU A 390 18.87 5.46 16.50
N ASP A 391 20.07 5.56 15.91
CA ASP A 391 20.72 4.43 15.25
C ASP A 391 21.19 3.38 16.28
N ALA A 392 21.51 3.77 17.50
CA ALA A 392 21.78 2.86 18.60
C ALA A 392 20.54 2.02 18.98
N ARG A 393 19.35 2.63 19.03
CA ARG A 393 18.09 1.92 19.31
C ARG A 393 17.68 1.00 18.17
N CYS A 394 17.78 1.45 16.91
CA CYS A 394 17.53 0.62 15.73
C CYS A 394 18.32 -0.70 15.75
N ARG A 395 19.59 -0.66 16.17
CA ARG A 395 20.47 -1.83 16.29
C ARG A 395 20.07 -2.82 17.38
N ARG A 396 19.26 -2.38 18.34
CA ARG A 396 18.93 -3.08 19.57
C ARG A 396 17.47 -3.53 19.63
N LEU A 397 16.70 -3.33 18.56
CA LEU A 397 15.36 -3.86 18.46
C LEU A 397 15.38 -5.40 18.33
N PRO A 398 14.48 -6.11 19.00
CA PRO A 398 14.36 -7.55 18.84
C PRO A 398 13.83 -7.90 17.44
N PRO A 399 14.19 -9.08 16.90
CA PRO A 399 13.65 -9.52 15.62
C PRO A 399 12.14 -9.82 15.72
N ASN A 400 11.42 -9.52 14.64
CA ASN A 400 10.06 -10.00 14.39
C ASN A 400 9.92 -10.34 12.89
N HIS A 401 8.87 -11.05 12.46
CA HIS A 401 8.69 -11.39 11.04
C HIS A 401 8.40 -10.17 10.17
N ASN A 402 7.52 -9.29 10.64
CA ASN A 402 6.96 -8.18 9.88
C ASN A 402 7.72 -6.86 10.07
N VAL A 403 8.78 -6.88 10.90
CA VAL A 403 9.61 -5.71 11.21
C VAL A 403 11.02 -5.91 10.66
N ARG A 404 11.47 -4.98 9.80
CA ARG A 404 12.85 -4.92 9.31
C ARG A 404 13.78 -4.34 10.38
N LEU A 405 14.90 -5.04 10.61
CA LEU A 405 15.98 -4.55 11.48
C LEU A 405 16.95 -3.63 10.71
N PHE A 406 17.05 -2.38 11.14
CA PHE A 406 18.01 -1.41 10.61
C PHE A 406 19.31 -1.44 11.41
N LEU A 407 20.11 -2.50 11.23
CA LEU A 407 21.36 -2.71 11.98
C LEU A 407 22.45 -1.66 11.72
N LYS A 408 22.31 -0.84 10.68
CA LYS A 408 23.19 0.31 10.40
C LYS A 408 22.54 1.65 10.79
N GLY A 409 21.40 1.61 11.45
CA GLY A 409 20.59 2.80 11.72
C GLY A 409 19.73 3.24 10.53
N ILE A 410 18.96 4.30 10.76
CA ILE A 410 18.11 4.96 9.76
C ILE A 410 18.65 6.33 9.36
N SER A 411 19.68 6.82 10.05
CA SER A 411 20.11 8.20 9.90
C SER A 411 20.87 8.48 8.59
N THR A 412 21.61 7.50 8.09
CA THR A 412 22.42 7.60 6.86
C THR A 412 21.71 7.14 5.59
N LEU A 413 20.47 6.68 5.70
CA LEU A 413 19.71 6.23 4.53
C LEU A 413 19.39 7.42 3.62
N SER A 414 19.71 7.28 2.34
CA SER A 414 19.37 8.23 1.27
C SER A 414 18.52 7.53 0.21
N ARG A 415 17.66 8.30 -0.47
CA ARG A 415 16.72 7.77 -1.49
C ARG A 415 15.84 6.62 -0.96
N ILE A 416 15.28 6.82 0.23
CA ILE A 416 14.44 5.85 0.93
C ILE A 416 13.18 5.58 0.11
N SER A 417 12.92 4.30 -0.18
CA SER A 417 11.73 3.86 -0.91
C SER A 417 10.46 3.93 -0.04
N GLY A 418 9.27 3.88 -0.66
CA GLY A 418 8.00 3.82 0.09
C GLY A 418 7.93 2.62 1.05
N THR A 419 8.37 1.45 0.58
CA THR A 419 8.49 0.23 1.41
C THR A 419 9.40 0.44 2.62
N GLU A 420 10.51 1.18 2.46
CA GLU A 420 11.39 1.49 3.57
C GLU A 420 10.80 2.49 4.55
N HIS A 421 10.08 3.52 4.07
CA HIS A 421 9.32 4.41 4.95
C HIS A 421 8.24 3.67 5.74
N SER A 422 7.54 2.71 5.13
CA SER A 422 6.60 1.83 5.82
C SER A 422 7.29 1.02 6.92
N GLN A 423 8.47 0.43 6.63
CA GLN A 423 9.25 -0.33 7.63
C GLN A 423 9.84 0.55 8.75
N ILE A 424 10.19 1.81 8.46
CA ILE A 424 10.60 2.78 9.49
C ILE A 424 9.40 3.16 10.36
N SER A 425 8.22 3.35 9.76
CA SER A 425 6.99 3.69 10.50
C SER A 425 6.63 2.62 11.53
N ALA A 426 6.82 1.34 11.19
CA ALA A 426 6.60 0.21 12.09
C ALA A 426 7.46 0.22 13.37
N ILE A 427 8.56 0.98 13.40
CA ILE A 427 9.47 1.06 14.55
C ILE A 427 9.60 2.45 15.16
N LEU A 428 9.17 3.51 14.46
CA LEU A 428 9.51 4.90 14.77
C LEU A 428 9.14 5.30 16.19
N LEU A 429 7.92 4.99 16.64
CA LEU A 429 7.46 5.38 17.98
C LEU A 429 8.28 4.71 19.09
N GLY A 430 8.61 3.44 18.91
CA GLY A 430 9.44 2.68 19.86
C GLY A 430 10.86 3.19 19.99
N LEU A 431 11.39 3.87 18.96
CA LEU A 431 12.69 4.52 19.03
C LEU A 431 12.64 5.77 19.93
N VAL A 432 11.55 6.53 19.90
CA VAL A 432 11.48 7.87 20.51
C VAL A 432 10.75 7.94 21.86
N VAL A 433 9.94 6.94 22.20
CA VAL A 433 9.01 7.00 23.35
C VAL A 433 9.65 7.39 24.68
N ASP A 434 10.87 6.92 24.96
CA ASP A 434 11.58 7.18 26.22
C ASP A 434 12.70 8.24 26.06
N LEU A 435 12.83 8.91 24.90
CA LEU A 435 13.91 9.88 24.66
C LEU A 435 13.61 11.26 25.26
N PRO A 436 14.58 11.87 25.97
CA PRO A 436 14.47 13.26 26.38
C PRO A 436 14.67 14.19 25.17
N LEU A 437 13.94 15.31 25.14
CA LEU A 437 14.21 16.38 24.18
C LEU A 437 15.35 17.29 24.67
N PRO A 438 16.07 17.95 23.74
CA PRO A 438 17.03 19.00 24.10
C PRO A 438 16.33 20.18 24.80
N GLY A 439 17.11 21.01 25.51
CA GLY A 439 16.60 22.23 26.15
C GLY A 439 15.63 22.00 27.31
N GLY A 440 15.46 20.77 27.80
CA GLY A 440 14.55 20.44 28.91
C GLY A 440 13.07 20.39 28.53
N HIS A 441 12.74 20.49 27.23
CA HIS A 441 11.36 20.36 26.76
C HIS A 441 10.77 18.98 27.06
N SER A 442 9.46 18.92 27.31
CA SER A 442 8.77 17.65 27.49
C SER A 442 8.59 16.92 26.15
N PRO A 443 9.01 15.63 26.02
CA PRO A 443 8.84 14.86 24.80
C PRO A 443 7.38 14.49 24.50
N THR A 444 6.46 14.67 25.47
CA THR A 444 5.07 14.23 25.38
C THR A 444 4.37 14.69 24.10
N ARG A 445 4.49 15.97 23.73
CA ARG A 445 3.84 16.49 22.53
C ARG A 445 4.44 15.88 21.26
N LEU A 446 5.76 15.74 21.18
CA LEU A 446 6.41 15.10 20.04
C LEU A 446 5.94 13.65 19.89
N VAL A 447 5.96 12.88 20.99
CA VAL A 447 5.53 11.48 20.99
C VAL A 447 4.07 11.35 20.55
N ARG A 448 3.17 12.23 21.04
CA ARG A 448 1.76 12.28 20.61
C ARG A 448 1.62 12.63 19.13
N ALA A 449 2.41 13.58 18.61
CA ALA A 449 2.38 13.96 17.20
C ALA A 449 2.88 12.83 16.28
N VAL A 450 3.97 12.15 16.66
CA VAL A 450 4.49 10.99 15.91
C VAL A 450 3.48 9.86 15.93
N ARG A 451 2.93 9.52 17.11
CA ARG A 451 1.87 8.50 17.23
C ARG A 451 0.67 8.85 16.34
N ALA A 452 0.20 10.09 16.39
CA ALA A 452 -0.96 10.55 15.63
C ALA A 452 -0.80 10.31 14.12
N ILE A 453 0.36 10.61 13.53
CA ILE A 453 0.63 10.34 12.11
C ILE A 453 0.76 8.84 11.83
N LEU A 454 1.30 8.05 12.76
CA LEU A 454 1.33 6.58 12.60
C LEU A 454 -0.07 5.98 12.67
N ASP A 455 -0.91 6.41 13.61
CA ASP A 455 -2.31 5.97 13.70
C ASP A 455 -3.06 6.35 12.41
N PHE A 456 -2.90 7.59 11.94
CA PHE A 456 -3.46 8.04 10.67
C PHE A 456 -2.99 7.16 9.50
N LEU A 457 -1.68 6.92 9.37
CA LEU A 457 -1.11 6.07 8.32
C LEU A 457 -1.71 4.65 8.29
N TYR A 458 -1.91 4.02 9.45
CA TYR A 458 -2.42 2.65 9.52
C TYR A 458 -3.93 2.61 9.27
N LEU A 459 -4.67 3.60 9.75
CA LEU A 459 -6.10 3.77 9.47
C LEU A 459 -6.35 4.04 7.99
N SER A 460 -5.61 4.94 7.34
CA SER A 460 -5.72 5.23 5.89
C SER A 460 -5.44 4.01 4.99
N GLN A 461 -4.74 2.99 5.51
CA GLN A 461 -4.49 1.72 4.80
C GLN A 461 -5.60 0.68 5.00
N PHE A 462 -6.65 1.03 5.73
CA PHE A 462 -7.78 0.14 5.89
C PHE A 462 -8.47 -0.03 4.54
N PRO A 463 -8.81 -1.28 4.19
CA PRO A 463 -9.47 -1.56 2.93
C PRO A 463 -10.96 -1.28 2.95
N ILE A 464 -11.52 -1.14 4.15
CA ILE A 464 -12.92 -0.89 4.43
C ILE A 464 -12.96 0.12 5.55
N HIS A 465 -13.76 1.16 5.37
CA HIS A 465 -14.00 2.18 6.38
C HIS A 465 -15.46 2.18 6.78
N SER A 466 -15.73 2.00 8.07
CA SER A 466 -17.02 2.37 8.67
C SER A 466 -17.02 3.85 9.10
N SER A 467 -18.18 4.37 9.46
CA SER A 467 -18.29 5.73 10.01
C SER A 467 -17.42 5.90 11.26
N ASP A 468 -17.33 4.87 12.11
CA ASP A 468 -16.45 4.87 13.28
C ASP A 468 -14.96 4.96 12.91
N THR A 469 -14.52 4.23 11.89
CA THR A 469 -13.11 4.30 11.47
C THR A 469 -12.77 5.64 10.83
N LEU A 470 -13.72 6.31 10.18
CA LEU A 470 -13.54 7.67 9.66
C LEU A 470 -13.43 8.70 10.79
N ILE A 471 -14.17 8.52 11.89
CA ILE A 471 -14.00 9.32 13.11
C ILE A 471 -12.59 9.10 13.66
N GLN A 472 -12.15 7.84 13.83
CA GLN A 472 -10.80 7.54 14.32
C GLN A 472 -9.70 8.15 13.44
N LEU A 473 -9.90 8.16 12.12
CA LEU A 473 -8.97 8.76 11.16
C LEU A 473 -8.89 10.29 11.35
N ARG A 474 -10.04 10.96 11.49
CA ARG A 474 -10.10 12.39 11.79
C ARG A 474 -9.46 12.72 13.14
N ASP A 475 -9.80 11.96 14.19
CA ASP A 475 -9.24 12.16 15.52
C ASP A 475 -7.71 12.02 15.52
N ALA A 476 -7.16 11.10 14.71
CA ALA A 476 -5.72 10.95 14.55
C ALA A 476 -5.09 12.22 13.96
N LEU A 477 -5.71 12.82 12.94
CA LEU A 477 -5.23 14.07 12.36
C LEU A 477 -5.35 15.25 13.33
N GLU A 478 -6.47 15.38 14.04
CA GLU A 478 -6.69 16.39 15.08
C GLU A 478 -5.61 16.30 16.18
N ARG A 479 -5.32 15.08 16.65
CA ARG A 479 -4.23 14.85 17.62
C ARG A 479 -2.88 15.30 17.09
N PHE A 480 -2.59 15.13 15.79
CA PHE A 480 -1.36 15.65 15.20
C PHE A 480 -1.34 17.18 15.25
N HIS A 481 -2.40 17.85 14.80
CA HIS A 481 -2.49 19.31 14.79
C HIS A 481 -2.39 19.94 16.19
N ALA A 482 -2.99 19.32 17.21
CA ALA A 482 -2.89 19.77 18.60
C ALA A 482 -1.45 19.70 19.17
N ASN A 483 -0.60 18.82 18.62
CA ASN A 483 0.72 18.53 19.19
C ASN A 483 1.90 19.01 18.34
N LYS A 484 1.72 19.22 17.02
CA LYS A 484 2.82 19.50 16.08
C LYS A 484 3.61 20.79 16.37
N SER A 485 3.04 21.75 17.10
CA SER A 485 3.74 23.01 17.39
C SER A 485 5.03 22.81 18.21
N ILE A 486 5.21 21.63 18.82
CA ILE A 486 6.50 21.24 19.44
C ILE A 486 7.68 21.31 18.46
N PHE A 487 7.49 20.99 17.18
CA PHE A 487 8.57 21.09 16.19
C PHE A 487 8.93 22.54 15.87
N VAL A 488 7.99 23.47 16.05
CA VAL A 488 8.26 24.92 15.95
C VAL A 488 8.99 25.40 17.19
N THR A 489 8.56 24.98 18.38
CA THR A 489 9.24 25.28 19.65
C THR A 489 10.70 24.82 19.65
N LEU A 490 10.99 23.69 19.00
CA LEU A 490 12.35 23.15 18.88
C LEU A 490 13.18 23.81 17.76
N GLY A 491 12.62 24.74 16.98
CA GLY A 491 13.29 25.37 15.84
C GLY A 491 13.46 24.46 14.61
N ILE A 492 12.82 23.30 14.58
CA ILE A 492 12.90 22.31 13.48
C ILE A 492 12.04 22.75 12.28
N ARG A 493 10.98 23.53 12.55
CA ARG A 493 10.06 24.06 11.55
C ARG A 493 9.66 25.48 11.89
N GLU A 494 9.50 26.31 10.87
CA GLU A 494 8.87 27.62 11.02
C GLU A 494 7.34 27.51 10.92
N HIS A 495 6.87 26.72 9.94
CA HIS A 495 5.45 26.50 9.67
C HIS A 495 5.17 25.08 9.13
N PHE A 496 3.90 24.73 9.00
CA PHE A 496 3.43 23.46 8.43
C PHE A 496 2.70 23.61 7.10
N ASN A 497 2.84 24.78 6.48
CA ASN A 497 2.13 25.15 5.26
C ASN A 497 2.77 24.48 4.04
N PHE A 498 2.45 23.20 3.82
CA PHE A 498 2.84 22.48 2.62
C PHE A 498 1.70 21.58 2.12
N PRO A 499 1.50 21.50 0.79
CA PRO A 499 0.32 20.85 0.20
C PRO A 499 0.10 19.40 0.62
N LYS A 500 1.17 18.62 0.82
CA LYS A 500 1.04 17.19 1.17
C LYS A 500 0.44 16.98 2.57
N LEU A 501 0.66 17.89 3.52
CA LEU A 501 -0.01 17.82 4.83
C LEU A 501 -1.45 18.34 4.74
N HIS A 502 -1.70 19.38 3.96
CA HIS A 502 -3.05 19.86 3.78
C HIS A 502 -3.96 18.81 3.11
N ASN A 503 -3.45 18.12 2.08
CA ASN A 503 -4.21 17.13 1.31
C ASN A 503 -4.76 15.99 2.18
N ILE A 504 -4.02 15.54 3.20
CA ILE A 504 -4.51 14.45 4.08
C ILE A 504 -5.76 14.85 4.89
N SER A 505 -6.05 16.15 5.03
CA SER A 505 -7.30 16.65 5.63
C SER A 505 -8.53 16.35 4.77
N HIS A 506 -8.35 16.11 3.47
CA HIS A 506 -9.42 15.76 2.52
C HIS A 506 -9.69 14.25 2.46
N GLU A 507 -8.87 13.39 3.09
CA GLU A 507 -8.97 11.92 2.94
C GLU A 507 -10.37 11.39 3.30
N VAL A 508 -10.99 11.89 4.37
CA VAL A 508 -12.34 11.44 4.77
C VAL A 508 -13.38 11.76 3.70
N MET A 509 -13.27 12.92 3.03
CA MET A 509 -14.14 13.28 1.90
C MET A 509 -13.95 12.29 0.75
N TYR A 510 -12.70 12.04 0.35
CA TYR A 510 -12.41 11.11 -0.75
C TYR A 510 -12.81 9.67 -0.44
N ILE A 511 -12.69 9.21 0.80
CA ILE A 511 -13.18 7.87 1.20
C ILE A 511 -14.70 7.80 1.05
N LYS A 512 -15.43 8.84 1.45
CA LYS A 512 -16.88 8.90 1.27
C LYS A 512 -17.28 8.96 -0.21
N LEU A 513 -16.52 9.64 -1.06
CA LEU A 513 -16.81 9.78 -2.49
C LEU A 513 -16.50 8.51 -3.29
N PHE A 514 -15.33 7.90 -3.08
CA PHE A 514 -14.78 6.85 -3.96
C PHE A 514 -14.38 5.55 -3.24
N GLY A 515 -14.70 5.39 -1.95
CA GLY A 515 -14.28 4.23 -1.17
C GLY A 515 -12.83 4.32 -0.66
N ALA A 516 -12.31 3.22 -0.13
CA ALA A 516 -11.01 3.18 0.53
C ALA A 516 -9.86 3.66 -0.36
N LEU A 517 -8.80 4.22 0.25
CA LEU A 517 -7.68 4.82 -0.49
C LEU A 517 -6.94 3.83 -1.40
N SER A 518 -7.04 2.54 -1.13
CA SER A 518 -6.40 1.51 -1.94
C SER A 518 -6.98 1.42 -3.37
N ASN A 519 -8.17 1.98 -3.61
CA ASN A 519 -8.78 2.08 -4.94
C ASN A 519 -7.95 2.91 -5.94
N TYR A 520 -7.14 3.85 -5.45
CA TYR A 520 -6.46 4.86 -6.27
C TYR A 520 -5.04 5.17 -5.80
N ASN A 521 -4.46 4.29 -4.97
CA ASN A 521 -3.07 4.39 -4.51
C ASN A 521 -2.07 4.01 -5.61
N THR A 522 -1.15 4.89 -5.97
CA THR A 522 -0.13 4.73 -7.03
C THR A 522 0.89 3.60 -6.81
N SER A 523 0.89 2.90 -5.66
CA SER A 523 1.76 1.73 -5.47
C SER A 523 1.57 0.63 -6.52
N TYR A 524 0.35 0.45 -7.05
CA TYR A 524 0.12 -0.50 -8.15
C TYR A 524 0.68 0.03 -9.48
N THR A 525 0.64 1.34 -9.71
CA THR A 525 1.11 1.95 -10.96
C THR A 525 2.63 1.94 -11.03
N GLU A 526 3.33 2.08 -9.89
CA GLU A 526 4.78 1.89 -9.81
C GLU A 526 5.20 0.48 -10.27
N ARG A 527 4.40 -0.55 -9.91
CA ARG A 527 4.63 -1.92 -10.41
C ARG A 527 4.42 -2.01 -11.92
N LEU A 528 3.37 -1.38 -12.45
CA LEU A 528 3.14 -1.30 -13.89
C LEU A 528 4.27 -0.55 -14.62
N HIS A 529 4.88 0.47 -14.01
CA HIS A 529 6.04 1.15 -14.59
C HIS A 529 7.24 0.20 -14.72
N ILE A 530 7.46 -0.69 -13.75
CA ILE A 530 8.49 -1.72 -13.85
C ILE A 530 8.18 -2.66 -15.01
N ASP A 531 6.99 -3.27 -14.99
CA ASP A 531 6.64 -4.38 -15.88
C ASP A 531 6.36 -3.93 -17.33
N LEU A 532 5.85 -2.70 -17.54
CA LEU A 532 5.35 -2.20 -18.82
C LEU A 532 6.21 -1.08 -19.43
N ALA A 533 6.96 -0.32 -18.63
CA ALA A 533 7.84 0.74 -19.15
C ALA A 533 9.32 0.34 -19.06
N LYS A 534 9.82 -0.01 -17.86
CA LYS A 534 11.26 -0.29 -17.65
C LYS A 534 11.69 -1.58 -18.34
N ASP A 535 10.94 -2.67 -18.19
CA ASP A 535 11.27 -3.95 -18.84
C ASP A 535 11.09 -3.92 -20.36
N ALA A 536 10.05 -3.22 -20.85
CA ALA A 536 9.88 -2.96 -22.26
C ALA A 536 11.09 -2.17 -22.82
N TYR A 537 11.50 -1.09 -22.14
CA TYR A 537 12.66 -0.28 -22.55
C TYR A 537 13.96 -1.09 -22.57
N ARG A 538 14.20 -1.91 -21.53
CA ARG A 538 15.37 -2.80 -21.42
C ARG A 538 15.44 -3.80 -22.58
N SER A 539 14.29 -4.18 -23.13
CA SER A 539 14.15 -5.11 -24.25
C SER A 539 14.37 -4.46 -25.63
N THR A 540 14.64 -3.15 -25.71
CA THR A 540 14.90 -2.44 -26.97
C THR A 540 16.39 -2.30 -27.29
N ASN A 541 16.68 -1.96 -28.55
CA ASN A 541 18.01 -1.54 -28.99
C ASN A 541 18.37 -0.09 -28.58
N ARG A 542 17.45 0.63 -27.91
CA ARG A 542 17.58 2.02 -27.43
C ARG A 542 17.71 3.10 -28.53
N LYS A 543 17.33 2.76 -29.77
CA LYS A 543 17.16 3.67 -30.92
C LYS A 543 15.71 3.58 -31.39
N ASP A 544 15.00 4.70 -31.51
CA ASP A 544 13.56 4.71 -31.78
C ASP A 544 12.81 3.72 -30.87
N GLU A 545 13.18 3.73 -29.59
CA GLU A 545 12.77 2.73 -28.60
C GLU A 545 11.26 2.64 -28.44
N TYR A 546 10.54 3.70 -28.81
CA TYR A 546 9.12 3.79 -28.55
C TYR A 546 8.34 2.73 -29.34
N PHE A 547 8.57 2.62 -30.64
CA PHE A 547 7.92 1.60 -31.46
C PHE A 547 8.27 0.18 -31.00
N GLN A 548 9.52 -0.06 -30.59
CA GLN A 548 9.94 -1.37 -30.10
C GLN A 548 9.27 -1.73 -28.77
N MET A 549 9.09 -0.76 -27.88
CA MET A 549 8.41 -0.98 -26.60
C MET A 549 6.95 -1.33 -26.79
N THR A 550 6.22 -0.62 -27.66
CA THR A 550 4.80 -0.91 -27.93
C THR A 550 4.63 -2.28 -28.58
N LEU A 551 5.48 -2.63 -29.55
CA LEU A 551 5.49 -3.95 -30.18
C LEU A 551 5.80 -5.07 -29.17
N TRP A 552 6.77 -4.86 -28.28
CA TRP A 552 7.09 -5.82 -27.22
C TRP A 552 5.91 -6.05 -26.27
N LEU A 553 5.20 -4.98 -25.90
CA LEU A 553 3.99 -5.07 -25.07
C LEU A 553 2.89 -5.86 -25.76
N GLU A 554 2.61 -5.58 -27.03
CA GLU A 554 1.60 -6.31 -27.82
C GLU A 554 1.91 -7.80 -27.91
N ARG A 555 3.16 -8.16 -28.25
CA ARG A 555 3.59 -9.57 -28.30
C ARG A 555 3.46 -10.26 -26.95
N LYS A 556 3.88 -9.61 -25.86
CA LYS A 556 3.73 -10.14 -24.50
C LYS A 556 2.27 -10.39 -24.15
N GLU A 557 1.37 -9.47 -24.50
CA GLU A 557 -0.07 -9.64 -24.27
C GLU A 557 -0.67 -10.77 -25.11
N LYS A 558 -0.31 -10.88 -26.40
CA LYS A 558 -0.73 -11.99 -27.27
C LYS A 558 -0.32 -13.35 -26.73
N ILE A 559 0.94 -13.51 -26.32
CA ILE A 559 1.45 -14.76 -25.73
C ILE A 559 0.62 -15.16 -24.51
N LEU A 560 0.34 -14.19 -23.63
CA LEU A 560 -0.33 -14.48 -22.36
C LEU A 560 -1.84 -14.67 -22.52
N ARG A 561 -2.46 -14.07 -23.54
CA ARG A 561 -3.82 -14.45 -23.96
C ARG A 561 -3.83 -15.87 -24.54
N HIS A 562 -2.84 -16.21 -25.37
CA HIS A 562 -2.76 -17.54 -25.95
C HIS A 562 -2.55 -18.62 -24.88
N ASP A 563 -1.70 -18.37 -23.88
CA ASP A 563 -1.52 -19.25 -22.72
C ASP A 563 -2.84 -19.51 -21.99
N LYS A 564 -3.62 -18.45 -21.71
CA LYS A 564 -4.98 -18.56 -21.15
C LYS A 564 -5.91 -19.37 -22.05
N TYR A 565 -5.89 -19.14 -23.36
CA TYR A 565 -6.69 -19.90 -24.32
C TYR A 565 -6.32 -21.40 -24.32
N ILE A 566 -5.03 -21.73 -24.28
CA ILE A 566 -4.57 -23.12 -24.19
C ILE A 566 -5.02 -23.75 -22.87
N HIS A 567 -4.91 -23.02 -21.76
CA HIS A 567 -5.40 -23.47 -20.46
C HIS A 567 -6.91 -23.75 -20.51
N TRP A 568 -7.68 -22.81 -21.07
CA TRP A 568 -9.12 -22.96 -21.29
C TRP A 568 -9.47 -24.17 -22.17
N ARG A 569 -8.77 -24.37 -23.29
CA ARG A 569 -8.96 -25.52 -24.19
C ARG A 569 -8.66 -26.86 -23.53
N ARG A 570 -7.67 -26.90 -22.62
CA ARG A 570 -7.23 -28.13 -21.95
C ARG A 570 -8.08 -28.50 -20.74
N PHE A 571 -8.57 -27.51 -20.01
CA PHE A 571 -9.22 -27.70 -18.70
C PHE A 571 -10.67 -27.19 -18.66
N GLY A 572 -11.21 -26.69 -19.78
CA GLY A 572 -12.52 -26.06 -19.86
C GLY A 572 -12.53 -24.61 -19.36
N ARG A 573 -13.73 -24.01 -19.29
CA ARG A 573 -13.91 -22.69 -18.64
C ARG A 573 -13.66 -22.83 -17.15
N VAL A 574 -12.44 -22.52 -16.75
CA VAL A 574 -12.16 -22.20 -15.35
C VAL A 574 -12.80 -20.84 -15.12
N LEU A 575 -14.03 -20.82 -14.60
CA LEU A 575 -14.51 -19.64 -13.90
C LEU A 575 -13.49 -19.41 -12.79
N THR A 576 -12.66 -18.38 -12.92
CA THR A 576 -11.72 -18.00 -11.88
C THR A 576 -12.47 -17.34 -10.72
N ALA A 577 -13.51 -18.00 -10.21
CA ALA A 577 -13.59 -18.09 -8.77
C ALA A 577 -12.35 -18.91 -8.40
N SER A 578 -11.22 -18.25 -8.15
CA SER A 578 -10.19 -18.88 -7.35
C SER A 578 -10.88 -19.17 -6.04
N ALA A 579 -11.46 -20.37 -5.90
CA ALA A 579 -12.01 -20.82 -4.65
C ALA A 579 -10.92 -20.48 -3.62
N PRO A 580 -11.22 -19.63 -2.62
CA PRO A 580 -10.19 -19.16 -1.71
C PRO A 580 -9.46 -20.40 -1.24
N VAL A 581 -8.16 -20.49 -1.54
CA VAL A 581 -7.37 -21.63 -1.13
C VAL A 581 -7.47 -21.61 0.37
N HIS A 582 -8.32 -22.46 0.96
CA HIS A 582 -8.56 -22.46 2.39
C HIS A 582 -7.28 -22.94 3.03
N ARG A 583 -6.42 -21.98 3.38
CA ARG A 583 -5.17 -22.26 4.06
C ARG A 583 -5.51 -22.41 5.53
N PRO A 584 -5.09 -23.50 6.17
CA PRO A 584 -5.27 -23.61 7.61
C PRO A 584 -4.55 -22.43 8.26
N ARG A 585 -5.19 -21.79 9.25
CA ARG A 585 -4.64 -20.64 9.99
C ARG A 585 -3.20 -20.88 10.44
N ILE A 586 -2.87 -22.11 10.83
CA ILE A 586 -1.53 -22.51 11.21
C ILE A 586 -1.01 -23.55 10.23
N GLN A 587 0.18 -23.30 9.69
CA GLN A 587 0.89 -24.24 8.82
C GLN A 587 2.24 -24.61 9.42
N MET A 588 2.34 -25.86 9.87
CA MET A 588 3.59 -26.46 10.35
C MET A 588 4.36 -27.12 9.21
N THR A 589 5.69 -27.23 9.33
CA THR A 589 6.47 -28.05 8.40
C THR A 589 6.12 -29.52 8.58
N LYS A 590 6.05 -30.29 7.47
CA LYS A 590 5.73 -31.72 7.54
C LYS A 590 6.76 -32.50 8.36
N THR A 591 8.03 -32.12 8.24
CA THR A 591 9.13 -32.71 8.98
C THR A 591 9.63 -31.77 10.08
N PRO A 592 10.05 -32.30 11.23
CA PRO A 592 10.70 -31.52 12.28
C PRO A 592 12.05 -30.97 11.79
N SER A 593 12.44 -29.83 12.34
CA SER A 593 13.71 -29.17 12.01
C SER A 593 14.90 -29.86 12.67
N ALA A 594 14.68 -30.50 13.83
CA ALA A 594 15.64 -31.36 14.49
C ALA A 594 14.89 -32.55 15.11
N ASN A 595 15.44 -33.76 14.94
CA ASN A 595 14.92 -34.98 15.55
C ASN A 595 15.82 -35.40 16.72
N GLY A 596 15.21 -35.91 17.78
CA GLY A 596 15.95 -36.50 18.90
C GLY A 596 16.69 -35.49 19.77
N VAL A 597 16.19 -34.26 19.91
CA VAL A 597 16.77 -33.27 20.85
C VAL A 597 16.58 -33.79 22.27
N HIS A 598 17.67 -33.97 23.02
CA HIS A 598 17.61 -34.51 24.38
C HIS A 598 16.96 -33.52 25.34
N LEU A 599 16.20 -34.01 26.33
CA LEU A 599 15.54 -33.16 27.31
C LEU A 599 16.52 -32.28 28.10
N ASP A 600 17.72 -32.79 28.35
CA ASP A 600 18.75 -32.07 29.11
C ASP A 600 19.39 -30.93 28.28
N ASP A 601 19.27 -30.99 26.95
CA ASP A 601 19.76 -29.94 26.05
C ASP A 601 18.75 -28.79 25.87
N LEU A 602 17.48 -28.97 26.29
CA LEU A 602 16.44 -27.96 26.10
C LEU A 602 16.73 -26.67 26.88
N GLY A 603 17.28 -26.81 28.09
CA GLY A 603 17.69 -25.67 28.91
C GLY A 603 18.78 -24.84 28.24
N SER A 604 19.86 -25.49 27.79
CA SER A 604 21.05 -24.82 27.25
C SER A 604 20.86 -24.32 25.80
N LEU A 605 20.20 -25.10 24.93
CA LEU A 605 20.06 -24.76 23.51
C LEU A 605 18.85 -23.87 23.23
N TYR A 606 17.71 -24.18 23.85
CA TYR A 606 16.43 -23.50 23.57
C TYR A 606 16.05 -22.47 24.63
N GLY A 607 16.76 -22.45 25.77
CA GLY A 607 16.38 -21.61 26.90
C GLY A 607 15.08 -22.07 27.54
N ALA A 608 14.86 -23.38 27.67
CA ALA A 608 13.69 -23.99 28.30
C ALA A 608 14.07 -24.84 29.53
N PRO A 609 14.68 -24.24 30.58
CA PRO A 609 15.16 -25.00 31.76
C PRO A 609 14.03 -25.63 32.58
N LEU A 610 12.84 -25.01 32.58
CA LEU A 610 11.66 -25.51 33.31
C LEU A 610 10.78 -26.43 32.46
N PHE A 611 11.32 -27.01 31.38
CA PHE A 611 10.53 -27.84 30.46
C PHE A 611 9.83 -29.00 31.17
N ARG A 612 10.55 -29.72 32.04
CA ARG A 612 10.03 -30.91 32.72
C ARG A 612 8.82 -30.56 33.61
N GLU A 613 8.95 -29.53 34.44
CA GLU A 613 7.89 -29.03 35.31
C GLU A 613 6.68 -28.51 34.52
N ALA A 614 6.93 -27.70 33.48
CA ALA A 614 5.88 -27.17 32.64
C ALA A 614 5.14 -28.27 31.87
N PHE A 615 5.83 -29.34 31.49
CA PHE A 615 5.24 -30.49 30.79
C PHE A 615 4.41 -31.38 31.70
N THR A 616 4.90 -31.74 32.89
CA THR A 616 4.09 -32.54 33.83
C THR A 616 2.85 -31.78 34.30
N THR A 617 2.97 -30.47 34.52
CA THR A 617 1.82 -29.59 34.81
C THR A 617 0.81 -29.57 33.67
N TYR A 618 1.27 -29.52 32.42
CA TYR A 618 0.39 -29.60 31.25
C TYR A 618 -0.32 -30.95 31.17
N VAL A 619 0.39 -32.08 31.38
CA VAL A 619 -0.22 -33.41 31.37
C VAL A 619 -1.30 -33.54 32.44
N ALA A 620 -1.01 -33.17 33.69
CA ALA A 620 -1.96 -33.24 34.80
C ALA A 620 -3.21 -32.36 34.54
N SER A 621 -3.01 -31.11 34.14
CA SER A 621 -4.13 -30.20 33.84
C SER A 621 -4.95 -30.61 32.61
N PHE A 622 -4.32 -31.22 31.60
CA PHE A 622 -5.01 -31.69 30.39
C PHE A 622 -5.87 -32.92 30.69
N ASN A 623 -5.34 -33.88 31.44
CA ASN A 623 -6.09 -35.09 31.81
C ASN A 623 -7.21 -34.79 32.80
N ASN A 624 -7.02 -33.81 33.69
CA ASN A 624 -7.98 -33.46 34.73
C ASN A 624 -8.28 -31.94 34.75
N PRO A 625 -9.06 -31.41 33.78
CA PRO A 625 -9.31 -29.97 33.66
C PRO A 625 -10.04 -29.33 34.85
N GLN A 626 -10.71 -30.14 35.66
CA GLN A 626 -11.51 -29.69 36.82
C GLN A 626 -10.70 -29.54 38.11
N LEU A 627 -9.42 -29.94 38.11
CA LEU A 627 -8.60 -29.87 39.32
C LEU A 627 -8.22 -28.42 39.67
N THR A 628 -8.15 -28.15 40.97
CA THR A 628 -7.59 -26.91 41.48
C THR A 628 -6.08 -26.87 41.23
N ARG A 629 -5.51 -25.67 41.11
CA ARG A 629 -4.07 -25.48 40.83
C ARG A 629 -3.16 -26.28 41.76
N ARG A 630 -3.43 -26.28 43.06
CA ARG A 630 -2.65 -27.03 44.05
C ARG A 630 -2.64 -28.54 43.76
N ARG A 631 -3.79 -29.12 43.40
CA ARG A 631 -3.89 -30.54 43.07
C ARG A 631 -3.18 -30.89 41.75
N VAL A 632 -3.21 -29.98 40.77
CA VAL A 632 -2.43 -30.13 39.54
C VAL A 632 -0.93 -30.18 39.82
N GLU A 633 -0.44 -29.32 40.71
CA GLU A 633 0.99 -29.31 41.12
C GLU A 633 1.36 -30.62 41.85
N GLU A 634 0.50 -31.12 42.74
CA GLU A 634 0.67 -32.42 43.42
C GLU A 634 0.72 -33.59 42.42
N GLU A 635 -0.23 -33.66 41.48
CA GLU A 635 -0.26 -34.71 40.45
C GLU A 635 0.93 -34.61 39.49
N ALA A 636 1.30 -33.41 39.07
CA ALA A 636 2.44 -33.16 38.20
C ALA A 636 3.77 -33.65 38.80
N SER A 637 3.92 -33.60 40.13
CA SER A 637 5.12 -34.09 40.82
C SER A 637 5.31 -35.62 40.75
N GLN A 638 4.22 -36.36 40.51
CA GLN A 638 4.22 -37.82 40.44
C GLN A 638 4.43 -38.37 39.02
N ILE A 639 4.38 -37.51 38.00
CA ILE A 639 4.48 -37.91 36.60
C ILE A 639 5.95 -38.13 36.21
N ILE A 640 6.27 -39.36 35.80
CA ILE A 640 7.58 -39.72 35.24
C ILE A 640 7.52 -39.68 33.71
N LEU A 641 8.48 -38.99 33.09
CA LEU A 641 8.53 -38.85 31.63
C LEU A 641 9.05 -40.14 30.97
N PRO A 642 8.27 -40.83 30.12
CA PRO A 642 8.67 -42.09 29.49
C PRO A 642 9.56 -41.90 28.24
N PHE A 643 10.15 -40.72 28.06
CA PHE A 643 10.97 -40.37 26.89
C PHE A 643 12.13 -39.46 27.30
N ARG A 644 13.19 -39.48 26.50
CA ARG A 644 14.41 -38.66 26.73
C ARG A 644 14.68 -37.64 25.63
N SER A 645 13.98 -37.72 24.51
CA SER A 645 14.19 -36.82 23.39
C SER A 645 12.91 -36.47 22.65
N LEU A 646 12.94 -35.36 21.92
CA LEU A 646 11.79 -34.79 21.21
C LEU A 646 12.13 -34.43 19.76
N SER A 647 11.10 -34.46 18.92
CA SER A 647 11.13 -33.85 17.59
C SER A 647 10.72 -32.38 17.70
N VAL A 648 11.58 -31.48 17.22
CA VAL A 648 11.49 -30.03 17.41
C VAL A 648 11.34 -29.29 16.08
N PHE A 649 10.53 -28.24 16.10
CA PHE A 649 10.21 -27.39 14.95
C PHE A 649 10.72 -25.98 15.21
N HIS A 650 11.40 -25.37 14.23
CA HIS A 650 12.01 -24.05 14.42
C HIS A 650 11.16 -22.87 13.94
N LYS A 651 9.96 -23.14 13.39
CA LYS A 651 9.06 -22.11 12.86
C LYS A 651 7.60 -22.54 13.00
N ILE A 652 6.74 -21.58 13.30
CA ILE A 652 5.28 -21.68 13.14
C ILE A 652 4.87 -20.65 12.11
N LYS A 653 4.15 -21.06 11.06
CA LYS A 653 3.60 -20.13 10.07
C LYS A 653 2.12 -19.91 10.33
N PHE A 654 1.71 -18.65 10.24
CA PHE A 654 0.32 -18.22 10.37
C PHE A 654 -0.14 -17.63 9.05
N TRP A 655 -1.37 -17.98 8.69
CA TRP A 655 -2.15 -17.32 7.66
C TRP A 655 -3.25 -16.57 8.40
N ASN A 656 -3.05 -15.26 8.54
CA ASN A 656 -4.02 -14.39 9.20
C ASN A 656 -5.11 -14.04 8.19
N ALA A 657 -6.33 -14.50 8.47
CA ALA A 657 -7.52 -14.13 7.70
C ALA A 657 -7.70 -12.61 7.70
N ASP A 658 -8.30 -12.07 6.63
CA ASP A 658 -8.66 -10.65 6.60
C ASP A 658 -9.60 -10.35 7.78
N VAL A 659 -9.19 -9.42 8.65
CA VAL A 659 -10.04 -9.03 9.81
C VAL A 659 -11.34 -8.38 9.34
N PHE A 660 -11.33 -7.89 8.09
CA PHE A 660 -12.48 -7.31 7.40
C PHE A 660 -13.29 -8.34 6.59
N GLY A 661 -13.02 -9.66 6.74
CA GLY A 661 -13.84 -10.72 6.17
C GLY A 661 -13.78 -10.89 4.65
N ARG A 662 -12.81 -10.26 3.96
CA ARG A 662 -12.69 -10.36 2.49
C ARG A 662 -12.00 -11.65 2.08
N GLU A 663 -12.64 -12.41 1.20
CA GLU A 663 -12.24 -13.77 0.81
C GLU A 663 -11.06 -13.82 -0.18
N ALA A 664 -10.72 -12.72 -0.86
CA ALA A 664 -9.93 -12.74 -2.09
C ALA A 664 -8.47 -12.23 -2.00
N ARG A 665 -7.94 -11.94 -0.80
CA ARG A 665 -6.52 -11.50 -0.64
C ARG A 665 -5.62 -12.62 -0.15
N PRO A 666 -4.34 -12.65 -0.58
CA PRO A 666 -3.38 -13.56 0.02
C PRO A 666 -3.28 -13.25 1.51
N ASP A 667 -3.77 -14.18 2.34
CA ASP A 667 -3.66 -14.17 3.80
C ASP A 667 -2.31 -13.60 4.24
N ALA A 668 -2.31 -12.70 5.23
CA ALA A 668 -1.05 -12.16 5.72
C ALA A 668 -0.23 -13.28 6.34
N HIS A 669 0.90 -13.55 5.70
CA HIS A 669 1.85 -14.55 6.14
C HIS A 669 2.66 -13.99 7.32
N ASP A 670 2.53 -14.64 8.47
CA ASP A 670 3.29 -14.32 9.67
C ASP A 670 4.05 -15.56 10.16
N VAL A 671 5.22 -15.37 10.80
CA VAL A 671 6.07 -16.48 11.24
C VAL A 671 6.67 -16.21 12.60
N VAL A 672 6.41 -17.10 13.55
CA VAL A 672 7.16 -17.16 14.81
C VAL A 672 8.37 -18.06 14.62
N HIS A 673 9.57 -17.51 14.82
CA HIS A 673 10.83 -18.27 14.79
C HIS A 673 11.23 -18.75 16.18
N VAL A 674 11.70 -20.00 16.24
CA VAL A 674 12.04 -20.72 17.47
C VAL A 674 13.31 -21.53 17.23
N LYS A 675 14.40 -20.85 16.87
CA LYS A 675 15.63 -21.47 16.40
C LYS A 675 16.78 -21.21 17.39
N PRO A 676 17.48 -22.25 17.87
CA PRO A 676 18.64 -22.06 18.73
C PRO A 676 19.83 -21.51 17.92
N ALA A 677 20.89 -21.09 18.63
CA ALA A 677 22.12 -20.65 17.99
C ALA A 677 22.73 -21.78 17.15
N TYR A 678 23.31 -21.44 16.00
CA TYR A 678 23.88 -22.42 15.07
C TYR A 678 25.04 -21.81 14.27
N LYS A 679 25.84 -22.66 13.60
CA LYS A 679 26.85 -22.19 12.65
C LYS A 679 26.29 -22.18 11.23
N ASP A 680 26.47 -21.09 10.51
CA ASP A 680 26.05 -21.01 9.10
C ASP A 680 26.91 -21.92 8.20
N ARG A 681 26.57 -21.99 6.89
CA ARG A 681 27.34 -22.80 5.91
C ARG A 681 28.81 -22.41 5.80
N ARG A 682 29.21 -21.24 6.30
CA ARG A 682 30.58 -20.73 6.32
C ARG A 682 31.23 -20.88 7.71
N GLY A 683 30.60 -21.61 8.62
CA GLY A 683 31.08 -21.85 9.98
C GLY A 683 30.91 -20.67 10.94
N ARG A 684 30.26 -19.56 10.52
CA ARG A 684 30.10 -18.37 11.35
C ARG A 684 28.99 -18.58 12.39
N PRO A 685 29.19 -18.18 13.65
CA PRO A 685 28.17 -18.30 14.67
C PRO A 685 27.00 -17.35 14.36
N VAL A 686 25.79 -17.89 14.39
CA VAL A 686 24.52 -17.18 14.28
C VAL A 686 23.79 -17.35 15.61
N GLY A 687 23.44 -16.24 16.25
CA GLY A 687 22.69 -16.26 17.51
C GLY A 687 21.32 -16.92 17.37
N GLY A 688 20.80 -17.44 18.48
CA GLY A 688 19.45 -17.98 18.54
C GLY A 688 18.40 -16.90 18.30
N ARG A 689 17.25 -17.31 17.75
CA ARG A 689 16.09 -16.44 17.50
C ARG A 689 14.85 -17.10 18.09
N PHE A 690 14.28 -16.44 19.10
CA PHE A 690 13.07 -16.85 19.80
C PHE A 690 12.11 -15.67 19.81
N ASP A 691 11.16 -15.70 18.87
CA ASP A 691 10.23 -14.61 18.64
C ASP A 691 9.15 -14.57 19.73
N THR A 692 8.59 -13.38 19.95
CA THR A 692 7.46 -13.15 20.83
C THR A 692 6.14 -13.31 20.09
N ALA A 693 5.13 -13.82 20.78
CA ALA A 693 3.83 -14.12 20.22
C ALA A 693 2.69 -13.72 21.16
N LEU A 694 1.52 -13.47 20.56
CA LEU A 694 0.27 -13.23 21.27
C LEU A 694 -0.46 -14.56 21.46
N ILE A 695 -0.83 -14.88 22.69
CA ILE A 695 -1.34 -16.19 23.12
C ILE A 695 -2.76 -15.98 23.64
N ASN A 696 -3.71 -16.68 23.04
CA ASN A 696 -5.12 -16.66 23.44
C ASN A 696 -5.34 -17.64 24.60
N ASP A 697 -5.92 -17.17 25.69
CA ASP A 697 -6.31 -17.98 26.85
C ASP A 697 -7.64 -18.73 26.67
N GLY A 698 -8.31 -18.52 25.52
CA GLY A 698 -9.64 -19.03 25.19
C GLY A 698 -10.72 -17.94 25.18
N THR A 699 -10.44 -16.76 25.73
CA THR A 699 -11.39 -15.64 25.83
C THR A 699 -11.05 -14.46 24.92
N GLY A 700 -9.93 -14.55 24.18
CA GLY A 700 -9.47 -13.48 23.29
C GLY A 700 -10.36 -13.30 22.06
N GLY A 701 -10.80 -12.05 21.83
CA GLY A 701 -11.61 -11.65 20.68
C GLY A 701 -10.80 -11.37 19.42
N HIS A 702 -11.47 -10.84 18.40
CA HIS A 702 -10.84 -10.37 17.15
C HIS A 702 -10.14 -9.02 17.31
N PHE A 703 -10.65 -8.17 18.21
CA PHE A 703 -10.18 -6.82 18.48
C PHE A 703 -9.73 -6.70 19.94
N GLY A 704 -8.68 -5.91 20.16
CA GLY A 704 -8.11 -5.65 21.47
C GLY A 704 -7.36 -6.83 22.10
N LEU A 705 -6.74 -6.55 23.26
CA LEU A 705 -5.84 -7.48 23.95
C LEU A 705 -6.47 -8.23 25.13
N ARG A 706 -7.79 -8.05 25.38
CA ARG A 706 -8.48 -8.80 26.43
C ARG A 706 -8.48 -10.29 26.08
N GLY A 707 -8.16 -11.15 27.05
CA GLY A 707 -8.02 -12.60 26.84
C GLY A 707 -6.71 -13.02 26.14
N TYR A 708 -5.78 -12.08 25.98
CA TYR A 708 -4.47 -12.36 25.40
C TYR A 708 -3.32 -12.17 26.41
N HIS A 709 -2.28 -12.97 26.21
CA HIS A 709 -1.01 -12.86 26.90
C HIS A 709 0.14 -12.74 25.90
N VAL A 710 1.21 -12.06 26.28
CA VAL A 710 2.46 -12.04 25.51
C VAL A 710 3.41 -13.08 26.07
N GLY A 711 4.00 -13.89 25.19
CA GLY A 711 5.03 -14.84 25.58
C GLY A 711 6.12 -14.97 24.52
N GLN A 712 7.32 -15.32 24.96
CA GLN A 712 8.43 -15.70 24.09
C GLN A 712 8.40 -17.21 23.85
N VAL A 713 8.29 -17.61 22.58
CA VAL A 713 8.21 -19.04 22.23
C VAL A 713 9.64 -19.59 22.18
N ARG A 714 9.96 -20.52 23.08
CA ARG A 714 11.31 -21.09 23.21
C ARG A 714 11.46 -22.45 22.53
N LEU A 715 10.41 -23.26 22.52
CA LEU A 715 10.42 -24.59 21.91
C LEU A 715 9.07 -24.88 21.26
N VAL A 716 9.09 -25.53 20.10
CA VAL A 716 7.90 -26.12 19.48
C VAL A 716 8.21 -27.57 19.17
N PHE A 717 7.36 -28.49 19.60
CA PHE A 717 7.67 -29.92 19.55
C PHE A 717 6.41 -30.76 19.33
N THR A 718 6.65 -32.03 18.99
CA THR A 718 5.64 -33.08 18.92
C THR A 718 6.05 -34.21 19.83
N LEU A 719 5.07 -34.91 20.42
CA LEU A 719 5.31 -36.08 21.24
C LEU A 719 5.41 -37.34 20.36
N PRO A 720 6.25 -38.33 20.73
CA PRO A 720 6.24 -39.65 20.10
C PRO A 720 4.90 -40.37 20.36
N ASP A 721 4.40 -41.13 19.39
CA ASP A 721 3.09 -41.80 19.50
C ASP A 721 3.00 -42.71 20.75
N ARG A 722 4.08 -43.41 21.08
CA ARG A 722 4.16 -44.27 22.28
C ARG A 722 3.93 -43.51 23.59
N VAL A 723 4.27 -42.23 23.64
CA VAL A 723 4.10 -41.37 24.83
C VAL A 723 2.66 -40.93 24.98
N LEU A 724 1.95 -40.73 23.86
CA LEU A 724 0.56 -40.26 23.87
C LEU A 724 -0.34 -41.23 24.61
N ASP A 725 -0.21 -42.52 24.35
CA ASP A 725 -1.09 -43.53 24.97
C ASP A 725 -0.78 -43.74 26.47
N THR A 726 0.44 -43.45 26.92
CA THR A 726 0.83 -43.58 28.33
C THR A 726 0.44 -42.36 29.17
N LEU A 727 0.69 -41.15 28.66
CA LEU A 727 0.48 -39.92 29.42
C LEU A 727 -0.89 -39.28 29.19
N PHE A 728 -1.60 -39.65 28.13
CA PHE A 728 -2.90 -39.06 27.76
C PHE A 728 -3.94 -40.14 27.43
N PRO A 729 -4.38 -40.92 28.44
CA PRO A 729 -5.21 -42.11 28.21
C PRO A 729 -6.64 -41.79 27.78
N THR A 730 -7.18 -40.62 28.15
CA THR A 730 -8.58 -40.23 27.90
C THR A 730 -8.76 -39.50 26.58
N GLN A 731 -7.89 -38.53 26.29
CA GLN A 731 -7.96 -37.70 25.11
C GLN A 731 -6.54 -37.37 24.61
N LYS A 732 -6.30 -37.46 23.31
CA LYS A 732 -4.99 -37.08 22.75
C LYS A 732 -4.85 -35.56 22.69
N PRO A 733 -3.71 -34.99 23.13
CA PRO A 733 -3.44 -33.57 23.02
C PRO A 733 -3.23 -33.17 21.55
N PRO A 734 -3.33 -31.86 21.25
CA PRO A 734 -2.96 -31.34 19.93
C PRO A 734 -1.55 -31.75 19.51
N LYS A 735 -1.39 -32.13 18.24
CA LYS A 735 -0.14 -32.70 17.70
C LYS A 735 1.09 -31.83 18.00
N HIS A 736 0.97 -30.51 17.83
CA HIS A 736 2.06 -29.57 18.03
C HIS A 736 1.83 -28.75 19.31
N LEU A 737 2.81 -28.83 20.21
CA LEU A 737 2.86 -28.09 21.47
C LEU A 737 4.01 -27.08 21.45
N ALA A 738 3.88 -26.02 22.24
CA ALA A 738 4.91 -25.00 22.39
C ALA A 738 5.22 -24.76 23.87
N TYR A 739 6.50 -24.70 24.22
CA TYR A 739 6.94 -24.15 25.50
C TYR A 739 7.12 -22.64 25.34
N VAL A 740 6.43 -21.90 26.21
CA VAL A 740 6.36 -20.45 26.13
C VAL A 740 6.69 -19.82 27.48
N GLU A 741 7.61 -18.86 27.48
CA GLU A 741 7.91 -18.02 28.64
C GLU A 741 7.06 -16.76 28.59
N PHE A 742 6.20 -16.57 29.58
CA PHE A 742 5.25 -15.47 29.61
C PHE A 742 5.86 -14.18 30.18
N PHE A 743 5.44 -13.07 29.61
CA PHE A 743 5.63 -11.74 30.20
C PHE A 743 4.54 -11.50 31.26
N SER A 744 4.64 -10.39 31.99
CA SER A 744 3.59 -9.96 32.91
C SER A 744 2.24 -9.83 32.20
N LYS A 745 1.15 -9.91 32.97
CA LYS A 745 -0.20 -9.64 32.47
C LYS A 745 -0.25 -8.28 31.75
N ILE A 746 -0.97 -8.23 30.63
CA ILE A 746 -1.21 -7.01 29.89
C ILE A 746 -2.12 -6.11 30.76
N PRO A 747 -1.75 -4.85 31.02
CA PRO A 747 -2.60 -3.92 31.76
C PRO A 747 -3.95 -3.71 31.05
N ASN A 748 -4.99 -3.36 31.81
CA ASN A 748 -6.31 -3.08 31.24
C ASN A 748 -6.36 -1.78 30.44
N GLN A 749 -5.40 -0.87 30.64
CA GLN A 749 -5.32 0.41 29.95
C GLN A 749 -3.91 0.64 29.38
N PRO A 750 -3.79 1.20 28.17
CA PRO A 750 -2.50 1.60 27.62
C PRO A 750 -1.98 2.89 28.29
N GLU A 751 -0.70 3.16 28.11
CA GLU A 751 -0.08 4.42 28.55
C GLU A 751 -0.67 5.63 27.78
N SER A 752 -1.01 6.71 28.48
CA SER A 752 -1.83 7.81 27.94
C SER A 752 -1.20 8.57 26.77
N ASN A 753 0.13 8.71 26.76
CA ASN A 753 0.82 9.55 25.77
C ASN A 753 1.05 8.83 24.44
N HIS A 754 1.47 7.57 24.48
CA HIS A 754 1.88 6.82 23.30
C HIS A 754 0.95 5.64 22.98
N GLY A 755 0.00 5.30 23.85
CA GLY A 755 -1.05 4.31 23.58
C GLY A 755 -0.58 2.86 23.55
N MET A 756 0.65 2.59 23.96
CA MET A 756 1.17 1.22 24.00
C MET A 756 1.00 0.63 25.38
N TYR A 757 0.74 -0.68 25.44
CA TYR A 757 0.66 -1.44 26.68
C TYR A 757 2.06 -1.79 27.17
N LYS A 758 2.31 -1.53 28.45
CA LYS A 758 3.58 -1.81 29.10
C LYS A 758 3.55 -3.18 29.78
N ILE A 759 4.51 -4.02 29.46
CA ILE A 759 4.69 -5.36 30.05
C ILE A 759 6.11 -5.52 30.59
N ASN A 760 6.29 -6.46 31.50
CA ASN A 760 7.56 -6.71 32.16
C ASN A 760 8.00 -8.16 31.94
N ARG A 761 9.32 -8.37 31.86
CA ARG A 761 9.90 -9.71 32.02
C ARG A 761 9.86 -10.05 33.51
N PRO A 762 9.20 -11.15 33.93
CA PRO A 762 9.26 -11.60 35.31
C PRO A 762 10.70 -11.91 35.75
N ALA A 763 11.01 -11.71 37.03
CA ALA A 763 12.32 -12.04 37.59
C ALA A 763 12.57 -13.56 37.58
N GLU A 764 11.53 -14.33 37.91
CA GLU A 764 11.52 -15.78 37.78
C GLU A 764 10.76 -16.18 36.49
N PRO A 765 11.36 -17.02 35.62
CA PRO A 765 10.70 -17.42 34.38
C PRO A 765 9.36 -18.12 34.64
N VAL A 766 8.27 -17.52 34.18
CA VAL A 766 6.95 -18.16 34.18
C VAL A 766 6.76 -18.86 32.84
N ALA A 767 6.95 -20.18 32.82
CA ALA A 767 6.81 -20.97 31.60
C ALA A 767 5.61 -21.91 31.65
N ARG A 768 4.95 -22.11 30.49
CA ARG A 768 3.91 -23.12 30.33
C ARG A 768 4.02 -23.78 28.97
N ILE A 769 3.49 -24.99 28.89
CA ILE A 769 3.27 -25.67 27.62
C ILE A 769 1.84 -25.42 27.18
N ILE A 770 1.69 -24.98 25.93
CA ILE A 770 0.40 -24.67 25.32
C ILE A 770 0.30 -25.36 23.95
N PRO A 771 -0.91 -25.66 23.48
CA PRO A 771 -1.11 -25.99 22.08
C PRO A 771 -0.66 -24.85 21.16
N VAL A 772 -0.05 -25.18 20.02
CA VAL A 772 0.31 -24.15 19.01
C VAL A 772 -0.95 -23.42 18.49
N SER A 773 -2.12 -24.05 18.55
CA SER A 773 -3.41 -23.42 18.25
C SER A 773 -3.75 -22.24 19.16
N ASN A 774 -3.19 -22.15 20.36
CA ASN A 774 -3.42 -21.00 21.24
C ASN A 774 -2.60 -19.79 20.82
N ILE A 775 -1.56 -19.96 20.00
CA ILE A 775 -0.79 -18.84 19.48
C ILE A 775 -1.60 -18.19 18.36
N ARG A 776 -1.94 -16.90 18.55
CA ARG A 776 -2.69 -16.12 17.57
C ARG A 776 -1.81 -15.69 16.41
N ARG A 777 -0.67 -15.07 16.74
CA ARG A 777 0.26 -14.42 15.81
C ARG A 777 1.59 -14.07 16.50
N SER A 778 2.60 -13.71 15.73
CA SER A 778 3.78 -13.01 16.26
C SER A 778 3.41 -11.59 16.69
N ILE A 779 4.13 -11.06 17.69
CA ILE A 779 3.99 -9.68 18.16
C ILE A 779 5.39 -9.08 18.36
N HIS A 780 5.58 -7.83 17.95
CA HIS A 780 6.84 -7.11 18.17
C HIS A 780 6.80 -6.34 19.49
N LEU A 781 7.91 -6.31 20.20
CA LEU A 781 8.07 -5.60 21.47
C LEU A 781 9.13 -4.51 21.34
N PHE A 782 8.80 -3.29 21.78
CA PHE A 782 9.79 -2.24 21.94
C PHE A 782 10.43 -2.33 23.32
N PRO A 783 11.76 -2.49 23.42
CA PRO A 783 12.45 -2.37 24.69
C PRO A 783 12.27 -0.96 25.27
N SER A 784 12.01 -0.85 26.57
CA SER A 784 12.12 0.44 27.24
C SER A 784 13.61 0.77 27.41
N PHE A 785 14.13 1.60 26.51
CA PHE A 785 15.54 1.98 26.47
C PHE A 785 15.91 2.97 27.58
N GLY A 786 14.94 3.66 28.18
CA GLY A 786 15.21 4.82 29.04
C GLY A 786 15.81 5.97 28.23
N ARG A 787 16.67 6.80 28.86
CA ARG A 787 17.28 7.96 28.19
C ARG A 787 18.35 7.59 27.16
N VAL A 788 19.12 6.53 27.43
CA VAL A 788 20.24 6.08 26.59
C VAL A 788 20.19 4.57 26.46
N ALA A 789 20.23 4.08 25.22
CA ALA A 789 20.17 2.66 24.94
C ALA A 789 21.39 1.92 25.54
N PRO A 790 21.18 0.91 26.41
CA PRO A 790 22.29 0.19 27.04
C PRO A 790 23.24 -0.44 26.02
N ARG A 791 24.55 -0.19 26.19
CA ARG A 791 25.56 -0.57 25.19
C ARG A 791 25.65 -2.09 24.96
N HIS A 792 25.45 -2.87 26.02
CA HIS A 792 25.50 -4.34 26.01
C HIS A 792 24.24 -5.00 25.39
N TRP A 793 23.16 -4.24 25.17
CA TRP A 793 22.01 -4.74 24.43
C TRP A 793 22.34 -4.87 22.95
N THR A 794 21.80 -5.93 22.37
CA THR A 794 21.87 -6.29 20.97
C THR A 794 20.51 -6.86 20.57
N SER A 795 20.22 -6.90 19.27
CA SER A 795 19.00 -7.55 18.77
C SER A 795 18.83 -9.00 19.25
N GLY A 796 19.92 -9.71 19.53
CA GLY A 796 19.91 -11.12 19.95
C GLY A 796 19.70 -11.37 21.45
N ASN A 797 19.96 -10.41 22.33
CA ASN A 797 19.84 -10.57 23.79
C ASN A 797 18.84 -9.61 24.45
N VAL A 798 18.33 -8.60 23.74
CA VAL A 798 17.49 -7.56 24.34
C VAL A 798 16.21 -8.12 24.98
N LEU A 799 15.65 -9.23 24.45
CA LEU A 799 14.46 -9.87 25.03
C LEU A 799 14.74 -10.50 26.40
N GLN A 800 16.00 -10.81 26.70
CA GLN A 800 16.45 -11.42 27.94
C GLN A 800 16.98 -10.37 28.93
N GLU A 801 17.72 -9.38 28.43
CA GLU A 801 18.36 -8.34 29.25
C GLU A 801 17.40 -7.21 29.67
N CYS A 802 16.45 -6.85 28.79
CA CYS A 802 15.51 -5.78 29.08
C CYS A 802 14.38 -6.28 29.99
N LYS A 803 14.06 -5.50 31.04
CA LYS A 803 13.01 -5.83 32.01
C LYS A 803 11.63 -5.33 31.62
N LYS A 804 11.54 -4.28 30.79
CA LYS A 804 10.31 -3.55 30.49
C LYS A 804 10.16 -3.37 28.99
N PHE A 805 8.98 -3.69 28.47
CA PHE A 805 8.69 -3.59 27.04
C PHE A 805 7.35 -2.90 26.81
N TYR A 806 7.21 -2.33 25.61
CA TYR A 806 5.94 -1.84 25.08
C TYR A 806 5.48 -2.75 23.94
N ILE A 807 4.20 -3.13 23.94
CA ILE A 807 3.59 -3.92 22.87
C ILE A 807 3.42 -3.02 21.64
N SER A 808 3.97 -3.43 20.49
CA SER A 808 3.85 -2.69 19.23
C SER A 808 2.58 -3.07 18.46
N PRO A 809 1.65 -2.14 18.20
CA PRO A 809 0.57 -2.32 17.23
C PRO A 809 1.04 -2.18 15.77
N TRP A 810 2.19 -1.57 15.50
CA TRP A 810 2.56 -1.15 14.14
C TRP A 810 3.38 -2.19 13.34
N SER A 811 3.51 -3.46 13.76
CA SER A 811 4.28 -4.42 12.95
C SER A 811 3.68 -4.65 11.56
N ASP A 812 2.36 -4.57 11.46
CA ASP A 812 1.57 -4.64 10.22
C ASP A 812 0.14 -4.17 10.51
N ARG A 813 -0.68 -4.00 9.46
CA ARG A 813 -2.08 -3.57 9.60
C ARG A 813 -2.92 -4.50 10.47
N TYR A 814 -2.68 -5.82 10.41
CA TYR A 814 -3.43 -6.78 11.21
C TYR A 814 -3.07 -6.66 12.69
N ALA A 815 -1.80 -6.36 13.00
CA ALA A 815 -1.34 -6.15 14.36
C ALA A 815 -2.00 -4.92 14.94
N TYR A 816 -2.12 -3.87 14.14
CA TYR A 816 -2.78 -2.63 14.53
C TYR A 816 -4.22 -2.94 14.95
N VAL A 817 -5.02 -3.54 14.08
CA VAL A 817 -6.41 -3.94 14.37
C VAL A 817 -6.54 -4.89 15.58
N THR A 818 -5.57 -5.79 15.79
CA THR A 818 -5.62 -6.73 16.93
C THR A 818 -5.29 -6.04 18.26
N VAL A 819 -4.42 -5.03 18.24
CA VAL A 819 -3.82 -4.43 19.45
C VAL A 819 -4.52 -3.15 19.88
N THR A 820 -4.93 -2.32 18.92
CA THR A 820 -5.68 -1.07 19.13
C THR A 820 -7.17 -1.35 19.10
#